data_AF-A0A975EGK9-F1
#
_entry.id   AF-A0A975EGK9-F1
#
_cell.length_a   1.000
_cell.length_b   1.000
_cell.length_c   1.000
_cell.angle_alpha   90.00
_cell.angle_beta   90.00
_cell.angle_gamma   90.00
#
_symmetry.space_group_name_H-M   'P 1'
#
loop_
_entity.id
_entity.type
_entity.pdbx_description
1 polymer ?
#
loop_
_entity_poly.entity_id
_entity_poly.type
_entity_poly.pdbx_seq_one_letter_code
_entity_poly.pdbx_strand_id
1 'polypeptide(L)'
;MGLGPDEDPRPHLDEFRAVRERIADMVRTAPNEMLAARYQEGLVEFDRALAAVREYLEALGLIAPSEDVKVVEVPSAARGHAVFVPENLVAEPVGLPVLSQPLPDLPEEEVPPAGGFFRAVAWSLLLLSLIGFGGWAYLKIEGERELMKQQRVAFLERQGAIFIENRRWPEAEEAFAEIEGIYPESDLVTLGRRSIEAGMAEEQNQFIGYWKGEAIAAFEASRWDDAEKAARQVLEKFPGEKEVKGLIARIAEAKRGELREDAIAAVRKSIAARDFDAAISGARSLAGTDTEDAEAAELLREAIAAKDKAEADLLRARDLAALAAGKDTGEFDEEGLELMREALALAPDDEAIKARYERMASYTRTIRVPVDVETVGEALATARDRDRIVIAEGTWEGPFLIGAAVELEGVSGKRFFQCAADAGSVLGFAPGVKGVRVRGLTVRHLSFDAGEERFSLAHVRGAGVEFSDCRFELGSGHGIAVTESGHAKVVRCRFTENGWNGIGVSGSGSLLEAEKNMLKGNFQNGIEAWDGAAVILTGNESSGNSRNGIHVDCGTASATVLDNKLTGNREFGMVVTSAGEGEVTGNTMGNNILGGMVVKAGGAKVTVKDNAISSNGGPGLVLEKGVPEDGYAANRISGNGGKQLISGIDFSAGE
;
A
#
# COMPACT_ATOMS: atom_id res chain seq x y z
N MET A 1 -48.00 7.45 -17.66
CA MET A 1 -49.00 8.26 -18.40
C MET A 1 -48.96 9.76 -18.06
N GLY A 2 -48.14 10.22 -17.11
CA GLY A 2 -48.25 11.60 -16.60
C GLY A 2 -49.33 11.76 -15.52
N LEU A 3 -49.61 10.67 -14.78
CA LEU A 3 -50.38 10.69 -13.55
C LEU A 3 -49.42 10.61 -12.35
N GLY A 4 -49.76 11.27 -11.26
CA GLY A 4 -49.14 11.03 -9.95
C GLY A 4 -49.51 9.65 -9.37
N PRO A 5 -48.74 9.13 -8.38
CA PRO A 5 -48.94 7.78 -7.84
C PRO A 5 -50.26 7.59 -7.09
N ASP A 6 -50.85 8.66 -6.55
CA ASP A 6 -52.13 8.69 -5.83
C ASP A 6 -53.26 9.37 -6.63
N GLU A 7 -53.04 9.66 -7.93
CA GLU A 7 -53.97 10.42 -8.75
C GLU A 7 -55.09 9.55 -9.35
N ASP A 8 -56.34 10.01 -9.29
CA ASP A 8 -57.48 9.30 -9.84
C ASP A 8 -57.41 9.28 -11.38
N PRO A 9 -57.26 8.11 -12.04
CA PRO A 9 -57.13 8.05 -13.50
C PRO A 9 -58.44 8.33 -14.24
N ARG A 10 -59.60 8.33 -13.56
CA ARG A 10 -60.93 8.37 -14.21
C ARG A 10 -61.21 9.62 -15.05
N PRO A 11 -60.81 10.85 -14.66
CA PRO A 11 -61.01 12.04 -15.49
C PRO A 11 -60.22 12.00 -16.81
N HIS A 12 -59.11 11.28 -16.84
CA HIS A 12 -58.14 11.27 -17.93
C HIS A 12 -58.33 10.12 -18.94
N LEU A 13 -59.31 9.22 -18.73
CA LEU A 13 -59.51 8.03 -19.57
C LEU A 13 -59.76 8.34 -21.06
N ASP A 14 -60.45 9.45 -21.37
CA ASP A 14 -60.64 9.87 -22.77
C ASP A 14 -59.41 10.57 -23.34
N GLU A 15 -58.59 11.22 -22.51
CA GLU A 15 -57.29 11.78 -22.91
C GLU A 15 -56.30 10.66 -23.23
N PHE A 16 -56.26 9.59 -22.43
CA PHE A 16 -55.43 8.42 -22.70
C PHE A 16 -55.83 7.71 -24.00
N ARG A 17 -57.13 7.61 -24.32
CA ARG A 17 -57.59 7.12 -25.64
C ARG A 17 -57.10 8.02 -26.77
N ALA A 18 -57.17 9.34 -26.61
CA ALA A 18 -56.69 10.28 -27.61
C ALA A 18 -55.16 10.25 -27.78
N VAL A 19 -54.40 10.00 -26.71
CA VAL A 19 -52.94 9.80 -26.76
C VAL A 19 -52.59 8.48 -27.43
N ARG A 20 -53.26 7.38 -27.04
CA ARG A 20 -53.11 6.05 -27.66
C ARG A 20 -53.29 6.10 -29.18
N GLU A 21 -54.38 6.72 -29.65
CA GLU A 21 -54.64 6.83 -31.09
C GLU A 21 -53.63 7.72 -31.82
N ARG A 22 -53.05 8.74 -31.17
CA ARG A 22 -51.93 9.50 -31.74
C ARG A 22 -50.66 8.65 -31.87
N ILE A 23 -50.34 7.82 -30.87
CA ILE A 23 -49.19 6.91 -30.95
C ILE A 23 -49.43 5.87 -32.08
N ALA A 24 -50.64 5.33 -32.18
CA ALA A 24 -51.01 4.42 -33.28
C ALA A 24 -51.02 5.11 -34.67
N ASP A 25 -51.29 6.41 -34.75
CA ASP A 25 -51.13 7.20 -35.98
C ASP A 25 -49.66 7.43 -36.32
N MET A 26 -48.81 7.68 -35.33
CA MET A 26 -47.35 7.77 -35.51
C MET A 26 -46.75 6.47 -36.03
N VAL A 27 -47.19 5.30 -35.55
CA VAL A 27 -46.81 3.99 -36.15
C VAL A 27 -47.16 3.95 -37.64
N ARG A 28 -48.41 4.29 -37.99
CA ARG A 28 -48.95 4.21 -39.36
C ARG A 28 -48.34 5.25 -40.31
N THR A 29 -47.75 6.32 -39.80
CA THR A 29 -47.17 7.44 -40.58
C THR A 29 -45.65 7.55 -40.46
N ALA A 30 -44.99 6.56 -39.86
CA ALA A 30 -43.55 6.56 -39.63
C ALA A 30 -42.75 6.65 -40.96
N PRO A 31 -41.68 7.47 -41.03
CA PRO A 31 -40.93 7.69 -42.27
C PRO A 31 -39.93 6.57 -42.61
N ASN A 32 -39.75 5.57 -41.73
CA ASN A 32 -39.03 4.33 -41.99
C ASN A 32 -39.47 3.22 -41.01
N GLU A 33 -39.14 1.97 -41.33
CA GLU A 33 -39.56 0.79 -40.54
C GLU A 33 -38.97 0.76 -39.12
N MET A 34 -37.79 1.32 -38.89
CA MET A 34 -37.18 1.40 -37.55
C MET A 34 -37.96 2.35 -36.63
N LEU A 35 -38.42 3.50 -37.15
CA LEU A 35 -39.31 4.40 -36.42
C LEU A 35 -40.72 3.81 -36.26
N ALA A 36 -41.21 3.06 -37.25
CA ALA A 36 -42.48 2.32 -37.11
C ALA A 36 -42.41 1.31 -35.95
N ALA A 37 -41.33 0.54 -35.88
CA ALA A 37 -41.08 -0.41 -34.79
C ALA A 37 -40.97 0.29 -33.42
N ARG A 38 -40.20 1.38 -33.31
CA ARG A 38 -40.07 2.14 -32.05
C ARG A 38 -41.38 2.78 -31.58
N TYR A 39 -42.21 3.28 -32.50
CA TYR A 39 -43.55 3.76 -32.14
C TYR A 39 -44.50 2.60 -31.78
N GLN A 40 -44.30 1.40 -32.35
CA GLN A 40 -45.09 0.21 -32.05
C GLN A 40 -44.73 -0.37 -30.67
N GLU A 41 -43.45 -0.32 -30.27
CA GLU A 41 -42.99 -0.61 -28.90
C GLU A 41 -43.65 0.36 -27.91
N GLY A 42 -43.56 1.67 -28.16
CA GLY A 42 -44.22 2.69 -27.32
C GLY A 42 -45.74 2.56 -27.26
N LEU A 43 -46.39 2.05 -28.31
CA LEU A 43 -47.82 1.72 -28.29
C LEU A 43 -48.12 0.51 -27.40
N VAL A 44 -47.29 -0.53 -27.44
CA VAL A 44 -47.42 -1.72 -26.58
C VAL A 44 -47.18 -1.39 -25.11
N GLU A 45 -46.22 -0.51 -24.80
CA GLU A 45 -46.02 0.01 -23.44
C GLU A 45 -47.21 0.84 -22.96
N PHE A 46 -47.77 1.71 -23.81
CA PHE A 46 -48.94 2.51 -23.47
C PHE A 46 -50.18 1.62 -23.25
N ASP A 47 -50.37 0.57 -24.05
CA ASP A 47 -51.44 -0.41 -23.89
C ASP A 47 -51.29 -1.26 -22.63
N ARG A 48 -50.06 -1.64 -22.26
CA ARG A 48 -49.78 -2.30 -20.95
C ARG A 48 -50.10 -1.38 -19.77
N ALA A 49 -49.73 -0.11 -19.85
CA ALA A 49 -50.08 0.87 -18.82
C ALA A 49 -51.61 1.08 -18.73
N LEU A 50 -52.32 1.09 -19.87
CA LEU A 50 -53.78 1.14 -19.91
C LEU A 50 -54.44 -0.11 -19.29
N ALA A 51 -53.86 -1.30 -19.50
CA ALA A 51 -54.31 -2.52 -18.82
C ALA A 51 -54.15 -2.39 -17.29
N ALA A 52 -52.99 -1.98 -16.79
CA ALA A 52 -52.76 -1.80 -15.35
C ALA A 52 -53.69 -0.76 -14.70
N VAL A 53 -53.94 0.38 -15.37
CA VAL A 53 -54.93 1.39 -14.92
C VAL A 53 -56.35 0.81 -14.91
N ARG A 54 -56.67 -0.06 -15.87
CA ARG A 54 -57.97 -0.74 -15.95
C ARG A 54 -58.14 -1.77 -14.83
N GLU A 55 -57.14 -2.64 -14.62
CA GLU A 55 -57.09 -3.62 -13.52
C GLU A 55 -57.22 -2.97 -12.14
N TYR A 56 -56.56 -1.82 -11.93
CA TYR A 56 -56.69 -1.03 -10.69
C TYR A 56 -58.14 -0.54 -10.47
N LEU A 57 -58.80 -0.03 -11.51
CA LEU A 57 -60.21 0.39 -11.43
C LEU A 57 -61.18 -0.81 -11.29
N GLU A 58 -60.83 -1.99 -11.79
CA GLU A 58 -61.59 -3.24 -11.61
C GLU A 58 -61.48 -3.75 -10.17
N ALA A 59 -60.28 -3.72 -9.60
CA ALA A 59 -60.02 -4.09 -8.19
C ALA A 59 -60.75 -3.17 -7.20
N LEU A 60 -60.93 -1.89 -7.56
CA LEU A 60 -61.75 -0.93 -6.80
C LEU A 60 -63.27 -1.06 -7.07
N GLY A 61 -63.70 -1.95 -7.97
CA GLY A 61 -65.11 -2.12 -8.35
C GLY A 61 -65.71 -0.94 -9.10
N LEU A 62 -64.88 -0.06 -9.68
CA LEU A 62 -65.30 1.16 -10.37
C LEU A 62 -65.63 0.91 -11.85
N ILE A 63 -65.13 -0.19 -12.42
CA ILE A 63 -65.49 -0.75 -13.73
C ILE A 63 -65.55 -2.29 -13.66
N ALA A 64 -66.03 -2.95 -14.72
CA ALA A 64 -66.29 -4.40 -14.73
C ALA A 64 -65.05 -5.25 -15.11
N PRO A 65 -64.73 -6.33 -14.37
CA PRO A 65 -63.55 -7.18 -14.60
C PRO A 65 -63.41 -7.81 -16.00
N SER A 66 -62.16 -8.02 -16.44
CA SER A 66 -61.79 -9.02 -17.46
C SER A 66 -61.36 -10.38 -16.87
N GLU A 67 -61.25 -11.41 -17.73
CA GLU A 67 -60.85 -12.78 -17.33
C GLU A 67 -59.32 -12.99 -17.45
N ASP A 68 -58.69 -13.45 -16.36
CA ASP A 68 -57.23 -13.55 -16.19
C ASP A 68 -56.55 -14.81 -16.72
N VAL A 69 -55.22 -14.71 -16.96
CA VAL A 69 -54.27 -15.85 -16.96
C VAL A 69 -53.09 -15.54 -16.03
N LYS A 70 -52.67 -16.50 -15.19
CA LYS A 70 -51.78 -16.29 -14.04
C LYS A 70 -50.34 -16.77 -14.24
N VAL A 71 -49.41 -16.18 -13.47
CA VAL A 71 -48.02 -16.65 -13.23
C VAL A 71 -47.78 -16.72 -11.70
N VAL A 72 -46.70 -17.38 -11.25
CA VAL A 72 -46.46 -17.81 -9.85
C VAL A 72 -45.03 -17.44 -9.39
N GLU A 73 -44.86 -17.09 -8.12
CA GLU A 73 -43.56 -16.79 -7.46
C GLU A 73 -43.19 -17.78 -6.34
N VAL A 74 -41.90 -17.79 -5.95
CA VAL A 74 -41.33 -18.63 -4.86
C VAL A 74 -40.22 -17.87 -4.09
N PRO A 75 -40.20 -17.83 -2.73
CA PRO A 75 -39.28 -17.00 -1.93
C PRO A 75 -38.13 -17.76 -1.21
N SER A 76 -37.07 -17.04 -0.79
CA SER A 76 -35.91 -17.50 0.01
C SER A 76 -35.00 -16.31 0.40
N ALA A 77 -34.15 -16.26 1.45
CA ALA A 77 -34.12 -16.84 2.80
C ALA A 77 -33.05 -16.08 3.67
N ALA A 78 -33.04 -16.30 5.00
CA ALA A 78 -32.35 -15.46 5.99
C ALA A 78 -30.79 -15.55 6.09
N ARG A 79 -30.17 -14.58 6.81
CA ARG A 79 -28.81 -14.63 7.38
C ARG A 79 -28.80 -14.16 8.85
N GLY A 80 -27.86 -14.68 9.66
CA GLY A 80 -27.78 -14.49 11.12
C GLY A 80 -26.77 -13.45 11.64
N HIS A 81 -26.71 -13.26 12.96
CA HIS A 81 -25.89 -12.26 13.69
C HIS A 81 -24.66 -12.83 14.41
N ALA A 82 -23.69 -11.97 14.74
CA ALA A 82 -22.79 -12.08 15.91
C ALA A 82 -22.19 -10.70 16.29
N VAL A 83 -21.95 -10.40 17.58
CA VAL A 83 -21.41 -9.11 18.10
C VAL A 83 -20.66 -9.29 19.44
N PHE A 84 -19.79 -8.33 19.82
CA PHE A 84 -19.23 -7.99 21.16
C PHE A 84 -17.82 -8.45 21.64
N VAL A 85 -17.25 -7.60 22.52
CA VAL A 85 -15.87 -7.37 23.09
C VAL A 85 -16.04 -6.21 24.15
N PRO A 86 -15.18 -5.88 25.16
CA PRO A 86 -13.75 -6.19 25.44
C PRO A 86 -13.36 -6.59 26.92
N GLU A 87 -12.04 -6.68 27.19
CA GLU A 87 -11.24 -6.28 28.41
C GLU A 87 -11.53 -6.73 29.87
N ASN A 88 -10.44 -6.84 30.68
CA ASN A 88 -10.34 -6.50 32.12
C ASN A 88 -8.89 -6.54 32.69
N LEU A 89 -8.66 -6.05 33.94
CA LEU A 89 -7.33 -5.76 34.56
C LEU A 89 -7.26 -5.91 36.11
N VAL A 90 -6.07 -6.30 36.65
CA VAL A 90 -5.53 -6.13 38.04
C VAL A 90 -6.13 -6.90 39.27
N ALA A 91 -5.26 -7.33 40.21
CA ALA A 91 -5.55 -7.64 41.64
C ALA A 91 -4.30 -7.56 42.56
N GLU A 92 -4.47 -7.44 43.90
CA GLU A 92 -3.45 -7.16 44.97
C GLU A 92 -3.72 -8.02 46.28
N PRO A 93 -3.53 -7.67 47.61
CA PRO A 93 -2.83 -6.57 48.37
C PRO A 93 -2.21 -6.90 49.80
N VAL A 94 -1.77 -5.86 50.56
CA VAL A 94 -1.68 -5.68 52.07
C VAL A 94 -0.46 -6.16 52.94
N GLY A 95 -0.04 -5.32 53.94
CA GLY A 95 0.63 -5.70 55.22
C GLY A 95 1.09 -4.54 56.19
N LEU A 96 0.87 -4.62 57.53
CA LEU A 96 1.22 -3.66 58.66
C LEU A 96 1.05 -4.35 60.09
N PRO A 97 1.38 -3.80 61.32
CA PRO A 97 2.57 -3.05 61.89
C PRO A 97 2.95 -3.29 63.45
N VAL A 98 3.94 -2.54 64.05
CA VAL A 98 4.11 -2.02 65.50
C VAL A 98 5.03 -2.63 66.68
N LEU A 99 6.05 -1.85 67.19
CA LEU A 99 6.73 -1.57 68.57
C LEU A 99 7.28 -2.63 69.62
N SER A 100 7.97 -2.36 70.80
CA SER A 100 9.26 -1.60 71.21
C SER A 100 9.69 -1.57 72.75
N GLN A 101 11.01 -1.39 73.14
CA GLN A 101 11.68 -0.83 74.41
C GLN A 101 11.87 -1.65 75.78
N PRO A 102 12.60 -1.23 76.91
CA PRO A 102 13.97 -0.58 77.19
C PRO A 102 14.82 -0.90 78.56
N LEU A 103 16.13 -0.48 78.68
CA LEU A 103 17.04 -0.09 79.89
C LEU A 103 17.40 -1.07 81.10
N PRO A 104 18.27 -0.81 82.17
CA PRO A 104 19.43 0.11 82.58
C PRO A 104 20.76 -0.64 83.08
N ASP A 105 21.71 -0.40 84.07
CA ASP A 105 22.10 0.56 85.20
C ASP A 105 23.62 0.39 85.78
N LEU A 106 24.07 0.99 86.95
CA LEU A 106 25.48 1.04 87.59
C LEU A 106 25.56 0.83 89.19
N PRO A 107 26.58 1.15 90.12
CA PRO A 107 27.95 1.81 90.19
C PRO A 107 29.12 1.21 91.15
N GLU A 108 29.76 1.94 92.14
CA GLU A 108 31.10 1.70 92.87
C GLU A 108 31.15 1.76 94.49
N GLU A 109 32.37 1.96 95.11
CA GLU A 109 32.83 2.28 96.56
C GLU A 109 33.15 1.12 97.59
N GLU A 110 34.00 1.15 98.66
CA GLU A 110 35.25 1.88 99.18
C GLU A 110 35.95 1.03 100.34
N VAL A 111 36.94 1.48 101.18
CA VAL A 111 37.91 0.60 101.95
C VAL A 111 38.39 0.89 103.45
N PRO A 112 39.37 1.76 103.81
CA PRO A 112 40.69 1.26 104.33
C PRO A 112 41.18 1.11 105.84
N PRO A 113 41.67 2.12 106.63
CA PRO A 113 43.09 2.06 107.14
C PRO A 113 43.50 2.14 108.67
N ALA A 114 44.54 1.34 109.04
CA ALA A 114 45.81 1.66 109.81
C ALA A 114 46.08 1.43 111.35
N GLY A 115 47.21 0.71 111.65
CA GLY A 115 47.97 0.64 112.94
C GLY A 115 48.87 -0.63 113.07
N GLY A 116 49.94 -0.76 113.90
CA GLY A 116 50.75 0.22 114.67
C GLY A 116 51.91 -0.35 115.57
N PHE A 117 53.18 -0.08 115.21
CA PHE A 117 54.45 -0.05 116.02
C PHE A 117 55.21 -1.34 116.50
N PHE A 118 56.46 -1.11 116.95
CA PHE A 118 57.57 -2.00 117.40
C PHE A 118 58.32 -2.88 116.38
N ARG A 119 59.51 -2.40 115.96
CA ARG A 119 60.50 -3.10 115.12
C ARG A 119 61.76 -3.45 115.92
N ALA A 120 62.02 -4.73 116.15
CA ALA A 120 63.34 -5.24 116.56
C ALA A 120 63.49 -6.74 116.21
N VAL A 121 62.64 -7.58 116.79
CA VAL A 121 62.63 -9.05 116.57
C VAL A 121 62.15 -9.43 115.16
N ALA A 122 61.25 -8.62 114.58
CA ALA A 122 60.62 -8.91 113.29
C ALA A 122 61.60 -9.06 112.11
N TRP A 123 62.75 -8.38 112.13
CA TRP A 123 63.71 -8.40 111.01
C TRP A 123 64.30 -9.79 110.72
N SER A 124 64.50 -10.62 111.75
CA SER A 124 65.02 -11.98 111.58
C SER A 124 64.01 -12.92 110.93
N LEU A 125 62.71 -12.73 111.22
CA LEU A 125 61.62 -13.47 110.56
C LEU A 125 61.40 -12.99 109.12
N LEU A 126 61.59 -11.69 108.87
CA LEU A 126 61.39 -11.06 107.58
C LEU A 126 62.38 -11.55 106.51
N LEU A 127 63.59 -11.95 106.89
CA LEU A 127 64.58 -12.51 105.97
C LEU A 127 64.22 -13.94 105.51
N LEU A 128 63.70 -14.76 106.42
CA LEU A 128 63.27 -16.14 106.10
C LEU A 128 61.96 -16.16 105.32
N SER A 129 61.01 -15.25 105.62
CA SER A 129 59.78 -15.13 104.84
C SER A 129 60.06 -14.62 103.42
N LEU A 130 61.01 -13.70 103.22
CA LEU A 130 61.40 -13.21 101.88
C LEU A 130 61.88 -14.32 100.94
N ILE A 131 62.67 -15.29 101.43
CA ILE A 131 63.19 -16.38 100.60
C ILE A 131 62.07 -17.37 100.23
N GLY A 132 61.23 -17.76 101.20
CA GLY A 132 60.10 -18.65 100.95
C GLY A 132 59.04 -18.01 100.03
N PHE A 133 58.74 -16.73 100.26
CA PHE A 133 57.83 -15.95 99.42
C PHE A 133 58.39 -15.75 98.01
N GLY A 134 59.69 -15.51 97.86
CA GLY A 134 60.35 -15.42 96.55
C GLY A 134 60.24 -16.69 95.73
N GLY A 135 60.46 -17.86 96.34
CA GLY A 135 60.31 -19.16 95.66
C GLY A 135 58.85 -19.48 95.28
N TRP A 136 57.90 -19.20 96.18
CA TRP A 136 56.47 -19.39 95.91
C TRP A 136 55.96 -18.42 94.82
N ALA A 137 56.35 -17.14 94.90
CA ALA A 137 56.03 -16.14 93.88
C ALA A 137 56.64 -16.51 92.52
N TYR A 138 57.87 -17.02 92.48
CA TYR A 138 58.50 -17.46 91.23
C TYR A 138 57.71 -18.60 90.57
N LEU A 139 57.39 -19.67 91.30
CA LEU A 139 56.59 -20.78 90.77
C LEU A 139 55.17 -20.36 90.38
N LYS A 140 54.57 -19.43 91.12
CA LYS A 140 53.26 -18.86 90.78
C LYS A 140 53.31 -18.03 89.49
N ILE A 141 54.32 -17.18 89.33
CA ILE A 141 54.55 -16.37 88.11
C ILE A 141 54.81 -17.26 86.90
N GLU A 142 55.58 -18.33 87.04
CA GLU A 142 55.84 -19.27 85.93
C GLU A 142 54.57 -20.06 85.54
N GLY A 143 53.74 -20.44 86.52
CA GLY A 143 52.41 -21.03 86.26
C GLY A 143 51.42 -20.06 85.62
N GLU A 144 51.39 -18.81 86.05
CA GLU A 144 50.59 -17.74 85.44
C GLU A 144 51.06 -17.43 84.00
N ARG A 145 52.36 -17.50 83.72
CA ARG A 145 52.92 -17.37 82.37
C ARG A 145 52.47 -18.48 81.41
N GLU A 146 52.53 -19.75 81.82
CA GLU A 146 52.05 -20.84 80.97
C GLU A 146 50.53 -20.81 80.79
N LEU A 147 49.76 -20.42 81.81
CA LEU A 147 48.32 -20.19 81.66
C LEU A 147 48.03 -19.06 80.65
N MET A 148 48.79 -17.96 80.68
CA MET A 148 48.67 -16.86 79.71
C MET A 148 49.05 -17.29 78.28
N LYS A 149 50.09 -18.12 78.10
CA LYS A 149 50.42 -18.71 76.80
C LYS A 149 49.30 -19.61 76.27
N GLN A 150 48.76 -20.49 77.11
CA GLN A 150 47.63 -21.36 76.74
C GLN A 150 46.38 -20.54 76.38
N GLN A 151 46.08 -19.47 77.12
CA GLN A 151 44.99 -18.55 76.78
C GLN A 151 45.23 -17.80 75.47
N ARG A 152 46.47 -17.37 75.19
CA ARG A 152 46.82 -16.73 73.90
C ARG A 152 46.69 -17.70 72.74
N VAL A 153 47.17 -18.94 72.88
CA VAL A 153 47.05 -19.97 71.82
C VAL A 153 45.59 -20.36 71.60
N ALA A 154 44.81 -20.61 72.65
CA ALA A 154 43.37 -20.90 72.53
C ALA A 154 42.52 -19.68 72.08
N PHE A 155 43.12 -18.49 71.96
CA PHE A 155 42.53 -17.32 71.32
C PHE A 155 42.93 -17.26 69.84
N LEU A 156 44.23 -17.41 69.54
CA LEU A 156 44.78 -17.46 68.18
C LEU A 156 44.20 -18.61 67.35
N GLU A 157 44.00 -19.79 67.94
CA GLU A 157 43.39 -20.96 67.29
C GLU A 157 41.98 -20.64 66.79
N ARG A 158 41.17 -19.98 67.64
CA ARG A 158 39.82 -19.53 67.27
C ARG A 158 39.85 -18.40 66.24
N GLN A 159 40.82 -17.49 66.30
CA GLN A 159 41.00 -16.47 65.26
C GLN A 159 41.41 -17.10 63.91
N GLY A 160 42.37 -18.02 63.90
CA GLY A 160 42.82 -18.74 62.71
C GLY A 160 41.70 -19.56 62.07
N ALA A 161 40.87 -20.24 62.88
CA ALA A 161 39.67 -20.93 62.39
C ALA A 161 38.65 -19.96 61.76
N ILE A 162 38.39 -18.81 62.39
CA ILE A 162 37.51 -17.76 61.84
C ILE A 162 38.10 -17.17 60.55
N PHE A 163 39.43 -17.00 60.46
CA PHE A 163 40.08 -16.52 59.25
C PHE A 163 40.03 -17.55 58.11
N ILE A 164 40.18 -18.85 58.39
CA ILE A 164 39.94 -19.93 57.42
C ILE A 164 38.49 -19.90 56.91
N GLU A 165 37.51 -19.83 57.81
CA GLU A 165 36.07 -19.79 57.45
C GLU A 165 35.73 -18.58 56.57
N ASN A 166 36.37 -17.43 56.83
CA ASN A 166 36.20 -16.19 56.06
C ASN A 166 37.17 -16.05 54.87
N ARG A 167 37.90 -17.10 54.48
CA ARG A 167 38.90 -17.13 53.38
C ARG A 167 40.02 -16.07 53.48
N ARG A 168 40.35 -15.65 54.71
CA ARG A 168 41.42 -14.69 55.02
C ARG A 168 42.74 -15.43 55.22
N TRP A 169 43.24 -16.03 54.13
CA TRP A 169 44.36 -16.96 54.16
C TRP A 169 45.66 -16.37 54.74
N PRO A 170 46.08 -15.12 54.42
CA PRO A 170 47.28 -14.52 55.00
C PRO A 170 47.16 -14.31 56.53
N GLU A 171 46.01 -13.82 57.00
CA GLU A 171 45.78 -13.59 58.43
C GLU A 171 45.58 -14.89 59.22
N ALA A 172 45.06 -15.94 58.56
CA ALA A 172 45.07 -17.29 59.10
C ALA A 172 46.51 -17.81 59.26
N GLU A 173 47.35 -17.68 58.24
CA GLU A 173 48.76 -18.11 58.32
C GLU A 173 49.53 -17.32 59.39
N GLU A 174 49.32 -15.99 59.50
CA GLU A 174 49.91 -15.16 60.56
C GLU A 174 49.49 -15.64 61.96
N ALA A 175 48.20 -15.96 62.16
CA ALA A 175 47.69 -16.48 63.43
C ALA A 175 48.30 -17.84 63.81
N PHE A 176 48.46 -18.78 62.86
CA PHE A 176 49.13 -20.06 63.12
C PHE A 176 50.65 -19.92 63.27
N ALA A 177 51.28 -18.96 62.60
CA ALA A 177 52.70 -18.63 62.79
C ALA A 177 52.98 -18.03 64.18
N GLU A 178 52.07 -17.22 64.75
CA GLU A 178 52.20 -16.77 66.14
C GLU A 178 52.07 -17.94 67.13
N ILE A 179 51.19 -18.92 66.88
CA ILE A 179 51.12 -20.15 67.69
C ILE A 179 52.43 -20.94 67.59
N GLU A 180 52.98 -21.10 66.38
CA GLU A 180 54.26 -21.78 66.11
C GLU A 180 55.44 -21.12 66.86
N GLY A 181 55.41 -19.79 67.02
CA GLY A 181 56.37 -19.02 67.82
C GLY A 181 56.20 -19.16 69.35
N ILE A 182 55.03 -19.59 69.84
CA ILE A 182 54.77 -19.84 71.28
C ILE A 182 55.06 -21.30 71.65
N TYR A 183 54.62 -22.25 70.82
CA TYR A 183 54.89 -23.68 70.96
C TYR A 183 55.34 -24.27 69.60
N PRO A 184 56.66 -24.41 69.39
CA PRO A 184 57.21 -25.14 68.24
C PRO A 184 56.67 -26.58 68.18
N GLU A 185 56.54 -27.12 66.96
CA GLU A 185 56.08 -28.50 66.68
C GLU A 185 54.63 -28.81 67.16
N SER A 186 53.75 -27.80 67.27
CA SER A 186 52.34 -28.02 67.63
C SER A 186 51.51 -28.68 66.51
N ASP A 187 50.78 -29.75 66.83
CA ASP A 187 49.79 -30.39 65.94
C ASP A 187 48.73 -29.41 65.41
N LEU A 188 48.35 -28.40 66.21
CA LEU A 188 47.36 -27.38 65.84
C LEU A 188 47.84 -26.54 64.64
N VAL A 189 49.14 -26.22 64.57
CA VAL A 189 49.74 -25.49 63.44
C VAL A 189 49.74 -26.38 62.19
N THR A 190 50.05 -27.67 62.35
CA THR A 190 50.02 -28.64 61.24
C THR A 190 48.61 -28.82 60.68
N LEU A 191 47.60 -28.88 61.55
CA LEU A 191 46.19 -28.97 61.15
C LEU A 191 45.68 -27.65 60.52
N GLY A 192 46.06 -26.51 61.09
CA GLY A 192 45.75 -25.18 60.57
C GLY A 192 46.31 -24.93 59.18
N ARG A 193 47.62 -25.18 58.98
CA ARG A 193 48.27 -25.07 57.66
C ARG A 193 47.60 -25.96 56.61
N ARG A 194 47.32 -27.24 56.93
CA ARG A 194 46.57 -28.13 56.02
C ARG A 194 45.15 -27.65 55.70
N SER A 195 44.50 -26.98 56.64
CA SER A 195 43.14 -26.43 56.44
C SER A 195 43.18 -25.18 55.55
N ILE A 196 44.22 -24.36 55.66
CA ILE A 196 44.49 -23.24 54.74
C ILE A 196 44.82 -23.77 53.34
N GLU A 197 45.72 -24.77 53.23
CA GLU A 197 46.05 -25.44 51.95
C GLU A 197 44.80 -26.02 51.26
N ALA A 198 43.95 -26.73 52.01
CA ALA A 198 42.70 -27.29 51.49
C ALA A 198 41.71 -26.19 51.07
N GLY A 199 41.54 -25.14 51.86
CA GLY A 199 40.65 -24.02 51.55
C GLY A 199 41.09 -23.22 50.32
N MET A 200 42.38 -22.93 50.19
CA MET A 200 42.96 -22.31 48.99
C MET A 200 42.82 -23.20 47.77
N ALA A 201 43.02 -24.52 47.91
CA ALA A 201 42.82 -25.47 46.82
C ALA A 201 41.34 -25.58 46.39
N GLU A 202 40.40 -25.51 47.34
CA GLU A 202 38.97 -25.47 47.02
C GLU A 202 38.60 -24.16 46.31
N GLU A 203 39.07 -23.00 46.78
CA GLU A 203 38.85 -21.72 46.13
C GLU A 203 39.47 -21.65 44.72
N GLN A 204 40.68 -22.19 44.54
CA GLN A 204 41.30 -22.38 43.22
C GLN A 204 40.42 -23.25 42.32
N ASN A 205 39.95 -24.41 42.80
CA ASN A 205 39.09 -25.31 42.02
C ASN A 205 37.73 -24.67 41.67
N GLN A 206 37.13 -23.90 42.58
CA GLN A 206 35.90 -23.15 42.33
C GLN A 206 36.12 -22.05 41.26
N PHE A 207 37.21 -21.28 41.38
CA PHE A 207 37.56 -20.22 40.42
C PHE A 207 37.87 -20.78 39.03
N ILE A 208 38.71 -21.82 38.94
CA ILE A 208 39.03 -22.51 37.68
C ILE A 208 37.76 -23.11 37.08
N GLY A 209 36.96 -23.82 37.88
CA GLY A 209 35.73 -24.48 37.43
C GLY A 209 34.70 -23.51 36.86
N TYR A 210 34.46 -22.38 37.54
CA TYR A 210 33.54 -21.34 37.08
C TYR A 210 33.97 -20.72 35.74
N TRP A 211 35.19 -20.18 35.67
CA TRP A 211 35.66 -19.49 34.46
C TRP A 211 35.92 -20.42 33.29
N LYS A 212 36.34 -21.67 33.53
CA LYS A 212 36.40 -22.72 32.51
C LYS A 212 35.00 -23.08 31.99
N GLY A 213 34.00 -23.15 32.87
CA GLY A 213 32.60 -23.38 32.50
C GLY A 213 32.05 -22.29 31.59
N GLU A 214 32.21 -21.02 31.99
CA GLU A 214 31.81 -19.87 31.17
C GLU A 214 32.56 -19.84 29.82
N ALA A 215 33.87 -20.13 29.81
CA ALA A 215 34.65 -20.17 28.57
C ALA A 215 34.19 -21.28 27.61
N ILE A 216 33.78 -22.45 28.11
CA ILE A 216 33.21 -23.54 27.31
C ILE A 216 31.83 -23.14 26.79
N ALA A 217 30.94 -22.63 27.65
CA ALA A 217 29.59 -22.20 27.25
C ALA A 217 29.62 -21.05 26.22
N ALA A 218 30.58 -20.13 26.33
CA ALA A 218 30.80 -19.08 25.33
C ALA A 218 31.36 -19.65 24.02
N PHE A 219 32.29 -20.61 24.07
CA PHE A 219 32.83 -21.29 22.87
C PHE A 219 31.75 -22.10 22.13
N GLU A 220 30.92 -22.86 22.84
CA GLU A 220 29.81 -23.62 22.25
C GLU A 220 28.72 -22.68 21.68
N ALA A 221 28.54 -21.49 22.26
CA ALA A 221 27.69 -20.42 21.74
C ALA A 221 28.35 -19.56 20.63
N SER A 222 29.53 -19.93 20.13
CA SER A 222 30.31 -19.18 19.12
C SER A 222 30.66 -17.72 19.51
N ARG A 223 30.68 -17.40 20.81
CA ARG A 223 31.07 -16.09 21.35
C ARG A 223 32.58 -16.07 21.63
N TRP A 224 33.40 -16.06 20.58
CA TRP A 224 34.85 -16.27 20.68
C TRP A 224 35.58 -15.29 21.62
N ASP A 225 35.18 -14.01 21.61
CA ASP A 225 35.81 -12.98 22.47
C ASP A 225 35.46 -13.16 23.95
N ASP A 226 34.22 -13.54 24.27
CA ASP A 226 33.82 -13.88 25.64
C ASP A 226 34.52 -15.15 26.11
N ALA A 227 34.61 -16.16 25.25
CA ALA A 227 35.30 -17.42 25.53
C ALA A 227 36.79 -17.21 25.79
N GLU A 228 37.47 -16.40 24.97
CA GLU A 228 38.88 -16.06 25.17
C GLU A 228 39.08 -15.25 26.45
N LYS A 229 38.21 -14.27 26.72
CA LYS A 229 38.25 -13.44 27.94
C LYS A 229 38.07 -14.27 29.21
N ALA A 230 37.09 -15.18 29.24
CA ALA A 230 36.85 -16.08 30.36
C ALA A 230 38.03 -17.07 30.55
N ALA A 231 38.57 -17.64 29.47
CA ALA A 231 39.74 -18.51 29.53
C ALA A 231 41.00 -17.78 30.02
N ARG A 232 41.20 -16.52 29.61
CA ARG A 232 42.31 -15.68 30.07
C ARG A 232 42.22 -15.37 31.57
N GLN A 233 41.02 -15.19 32.16
CA GLN A 233 40.86 -15.00 33.61
C GLN A 233 41.43 -16.15 34.44
N VAL A 234 41.35 -17.39 33.95
CA VAL A 234 42.00 -18.55 34.60
C VAL A 234 43.52 -18.44 34.48
N LEU A 235 44.05 -18.24 33.26
CA LEU A 235 45.50 -18.29 33.02
C LEU A 235 46.27 -17.10 33.59
N GLU A 236 45.60 -15.97 33.84
CA GLU A 236 46.19 -14.81 34.52
C GLU A 236 46.51 -15.11 35.99
N LYS A 237 45.63 -15.82 36.71
CA LYS A 237 45.87 -16.25 38.10
C LYS A 237 46.60 -17.59 38.21
N PHE A 238 46.33 -18.51 37.30
CA PHE A 238 46.84 -19.88 37.31
C PHE A 238 47.51 -20.23 35.96
N PRO A 239 48.71 -19.70 35.66
CA PRO A 239 49.39 -19.92 34.38
C PRO A 239 49.80 -21.38 34.09
N GLY A 240 49.59 -22.31 35.03
CA GLY A 240 49.86 -23.74 34.85
C GLY A 240 48.78 -24.49 34.06
N GLU A 241 47.55 -23.95 33.96
CA GLU A 241 46.37 -24.76 33.70
C GLU A 241 46.26 -25.27 32.25
N LYS A 242 46.48 -26.58 32.07
CA LYS A 242 46.69 -27.18 30.74
C LYS A 242 45.43 -27.22 29.89
N GLU A 243 44.29 -27.52 30.49
CA GLU A 243 43.02 -27.66 29.76
C GLU A 243 42.54 -26.32 29.21
N VAL A 244 42.70 -25.24 29.98
CA VAL A 244 42.32 -23.89 29.54
C VAL A 244 43.27 -23.35 28.46
N LYS A 245 44.57 -23.71 28.50
CA LYS A 245 45.48 -23.45 27.36
C LYS A 245 45.04 -24.17 26.08
N GLY A 246 44.59 -25.43 26.21
CA GLY A 246 44.01 -26.17 25.09
C GLY A 246 42.72 -25.53 24.55
N LEU A 247 41.89 -24.97 25.44
CA LEU A 247 40.69 -24.23 25.06
C LEU A 247 41.02 -22.94 24.30
N ILE A 248 42.00 -22.14 24.74
CA ILE A 248 42.42 -20.92 24.00
C ILE A 248 42.97 -21.27 22.61
N ALA A 249 43.73 -22.35 22.47
CA ALA A 249 44.21 -22.81 21.16
C ALA A 249 43.03 -23.10 20.20
N ARG A 250 41.98 -23.79 20.70
CA ARG A 250 40.75 -24.08 19.95
C ARG A 250 39.90 -22.85 19.65
N ILE A 251 39.79 -21.89 20.58
CA ILE A 251 39.10 -20.61 20.35
C ILE A 251 39.80 -19.84 19.23
N ALA A 252 41.14 -19.73 19.29
CA ALA A 252 41.93 -19.05 18.28
C ALA A 252 41.87 -19.75 16.90
N GLU A 253 41.68 -21.08 16.88
CA GLU A 253 41.46 -21.86 15.66
C GLU A 253 40.08 -21.64 15.06
N ALA A 254 39.01 -21.75 15.86
CA ALA A 254 37.63 -21.47 15.41
C ALA A 254 37.47 -20.05 14.88
N LYS A 255 38.03 -19.05 15.58
CA LYS A 255 38.01 -17.64 15.17
C LYS A 255 38.78 -17.36 13.87
N ARG A 256 39.82 -18.15 13.55
CA ARG A 256 40.46 -18.11 12.22
C ARG A 256 39.59 -18.74 11.13
N GLY A 257 38.83 -19.79 11.46
CA GLY A 257 37.86 -20.41 10.55
C GLY A 257 36.71 -19.46 10.16
N GLU A 258 36.09 -18.81 11.15
CA GLU A 258 35.01 -17.83 10.88
C GLU A 258 35.49 -16.66 10.02
N LEU A 259 36.64 -16.05 10.35
CA LEU A 259 37.23 -14.97 9.55
C LEU A 259 37.62 -15.41 8.11
N ARG A 260 37.91 -16.70 7.89
CA ARG A 260 38.13 -17.28 6.56
C ARG A 260 36.82 -17.38 5.79
N GLU A 261 35.76 -17.93 6.40
CA GLU A 261 34.43 -18.04 5.78
C GLU A 261 33.86 -16.66 5.39
N ASP A 262 33.96 -15.68 6.29
CA ASP A 262 33.56 -14.28 6.02
C ASP A 262 34.33 -13.69 4.84
N ALA A 263 35.64 -13.96 4.73
CA ALA A 263 36.46 -13.50 3.61
C ALA A 263 36.12 -14.22 2.29
N ILE A 264 35.83 -15.52 2.31
CA ILE A 264 35.35 -16.27 1.13
C ILE A 264 33.99 -15.74 0.68
N ALA A 265 33.07 -15.49 1.63
CA ALA A 265 31.76 -14.89 1.36
C ALA A 265 31.88 -13.46 0.80
N ALA A 266 32.80 -12.65 1.32
CA ALA A 266 33.09 -11.32 0.79
C ALA A 266 33.62 -11.36 -0.65
N VAL A 267 34.53 -12.28 -0.98
CA VAL A 267 35.02 -12.47 -2.36
C VAL A 267 33.89 -12.90 -3.30
N ARG A 268 33.08 -13.90 -2.93
CA ARG A 268 31.92 -14.34 -3.73
C ARG A 268 30.92 -13.20 -3.95
N LYS A 269 30.70 -12.36 -2.94
CA LYS A 269 29.87 -11.14 -3.02
C LYS A 269 30.47 -10.11 -4.00
N SER A 270 31.79 -9.90 -4.00
CA SER A 270 32.46 -9.01 -4.96
C SER A 270 32.38 -9.53 -6.40
N ILE A 271 32.52 -10.85 -6.63
CA ILE A 271 32.30 -11.47 -7.96
C ILE A 271 30.86 -11.22 -8.43
N ALA A 272 29.87 -11.47 -7.57
CA ALA A 272 28.46 -11.23 -7.89
C ALA A 272 28.13 -9.74 -8.15
N ALA A 273 28.85 -8.83 -7.49
CA ALA A 273 28.74 -7.38 -7.68
C ALA A 273 29.58 -6.85 -8.87
N ARG A 274 30.26 -7.72 -9.63
CA ARG A 274 31.18 -7.37 -10.75
C ARG A 274 32.38 -6.49 -10.33
N ASP A 275 32.68 -6.40 -9.03
CA ASP A 275 33.90 -5.78 -8.50
C ASP A 275 35.04 -6.82 -8.52
N PHE A 276 35.52 -7.09 -9.73
CA PHE A 276 36.53 -8.13 -9.96
C PHE A 276 37.88 -7.80 -9.34
N ASP A 277 38.25 -6.52 -9.20
CA ASP A 277 39.54 -6.14 -8.63
C ASP A 277 39.53 -6.31 -7.10
N ALA A 278 38.43 -6.00 -6.41
CA ALA A 278 38.27 -6.38 -5.00
C ALA A 278 38.20 -7.90 -4.81
N ALA A 279 37.47 -8.62 -5.68
CA ALA A 279 37.38 -10.08 -5.62
C ALA A 279 38.75 -10.75 -5.77
N ILE A 280 39.53 -10.38 -6.80
CA ILE A 280 40.87 -10.90 -7.06
C ILE A 280 41.82 -10.50 -5.92
N SER A 281 41.72 -9.30 -5.36
CA SER A 281 42.53 -8.88 -4.21
C SER A 281 42.23 -9.68 -2.95
N GLY A 282 40.95 -9.94 -2.64
CA GLY A 282 40.53 -10.76 -1.52
C GLY A 282 40.95 -12.23 -1.67
N ALA A 283 40.74 -12.80 -2.86
CA ALA A 283 41.14 -14.18 -3.16
C ALA A 283 42.67 -14.37 -3.10
N ARG A 284 43.46 -13.38 -3.55
CA ARG A 284 44.92 -13.36 -3.36
C ARG A 284 45.33 -13.24 -1.89
N SER A 285 44.57 -12.52 -1.06
CA SER A 285 44.84 -12.44 0.38
C SER A 285 44.63 -13.79 1.06
N LEU A 286 43.60 -14.53 0.68
CA LEU A 286 43.34 -15.90 1.18
C LEU A 286 44.44 -16.88 0.72
N ALA A 287 44.71 -16.95 -0.59
CA ALA A 287 45.74 -17.83 -1.15
C ALA A 287 47.18 -17.44 -0.76
N GLY A 288 47.39 -16.22 -0.27
CA GLY A 288 48.66 -15.75 0.29
C GLY A 288 48.89 -16.13 1.75
N THR A 289 47.85 -16.54 2.49
CA THR A 289 47.98 -16.99 3.89
C THR A 289 48.27 -18.48 4.05
N ASP A 290 47.90 -19.31 3.08
CA ASP A 290 48.30 -20.73 2.99
C ASP A 290 48.46 -21.13 1.53
N THR A 291 49.66 -21.58 1.16
CA THR A 291 50.03 -21.87 -0.23
C THR A 291 49.59 -23.25 -0.73
N GLU A 292 49.11 -24.13 0.14
CA GLU A 292 48.53 -25.44 -0.26
C GLU A 292 46.99 -25.43 -0.24
N ASP A 293 46.36 -24.26 0.00
CA ASP A 293 44.92 -24.07 0.06
C ASP A 293 44.25 -24.15 -1.33
N ALA A 294 43.84 -25.37 -1.68
CA ALA A 294 43.15 -25.67 -2.93
C ALA A 294 41.84 -24.89 -3.12
N GLU A 295 41.14 -24.52 -2.05
CA GLU A 295 39.89 -23.75 -2.12
C GLU A 295 40.16 -22.29 -2.44
N ALA A 296 41.09 -21.63 -1.73
CA ALA A 296 41.48 -20.27 -2.05
C ALA A 296 42.08 -20.15 -3.46
N ALA A 297 42.81 -21.19 -3.90
CA ALA A 297 43.33 -21.29 -5.26
C ALA A 297 42.25 -21.54 -6.33
N GLU A 298 41.12 -22.16 -5.99
CA GLU A 298 39.94 -22.27 -6.87
C GLU A 298 39.18 -20.93 -6.92
N LEU A 299 38.94 -20.32 -5.78
CA LEU A 299 38.25 -19.03 -5.65
C LEU A 299 38.97 -17.90 -6.41
N LEU A 300 40.31 -17.92 -6.42
CA LEU A 300 41.11 -16.99 -7.23
C LEU A 300 40.98 -17.27 -8.75
N ARG A 301 40.88 -18.54 -9.16
CA ARG A 301 40.63 -18.91 -10.56
C ARG A 301 39.21 -18.54 -11.00
N GLU A 302 38.21 -18.71 -10.12
CA GLU A 302 36.83 -18.26 -10.33
C GLU A 302 36.77 -16.74 -10.54
N ALA A 303 37.41 -15.96 -9.65
CA ALA A 303 37.43 -14.49 -9.75
C ALA A 303 38.12 -13.98 -11.03
N ILE A 304 39.22 -14.62 -11.46
CA ILE A 304 39.91 -14.28 -12.71
C ILE A 304 39.05 -14.68 -13.93
N ALA A 305 38.53 -15.91 -13.97
CA ALA A 305 37.70 -16.37 -15.08
C ALA A 305 36.39 -15.56 -15.22
N ALA A 306 35.82 -15.08 -14.11
CA ALA A 306 34.68 -14.18 -14.12
C ALA A 306 35.03 -12.81 -14.73
N LYS A 307 36.23 -12.27 -14.44
CA LYS A 307 36.74 -11.03 -15.06
C LYS A 307 37.00 -11.21 -16.55
N ASP A 308 37.77 -12.22 -16.93
CA ASP A 308 38.11 -12.53 -18.33
C ASP A 308 36.84 -12.72 -19.18
N LYS A 309 35.82 -13.41 -18.62
CA LYS A 309 34.51 -13.56 -19.26
C LYS A 309 33.79 -12.21 -19.37
N ALA A 310 33.74 -11.40 -18.32
CA ALA A 310 33.06 -10.10 -18.36
C ALA A 310 33.71 -9.12 -19.37
N GLU A 311 35.03 -9.17 -19.55
CA GLU A 311 35.74 -8.41 -20.59
C GLU A 311 35.40 -8.93 -22.00
N ALA A 312 35.28 -10.24 -22.20
CA ALA A 312 34.85 -10.85 -23.47
C ALA A 312 33.37 -10.57 -23.80
N ASP A 313 32.47 -10.66 -22.81
CA ASP A 313 31.04 -10.32 -22.95
C ASP A 313 30.89 -8.82 -23.31
N LEU A 314 31.68 -7.93 -22.71
CA LEU A 314 31.71 -6.49 -23.02
C LEU A 314 32.22 -6.19 -24.44
N LEU A 315 33.24 -6.93 -24.93
CA LEU A 315 33.70 -6.81 -26.31
C LEU A 315 32.59 -7.20 -27.30
N ARG A 316 31.96 -8.37 -27.11
CA ARG A 316 30.83 -8.82 -27.92
C ARG A 316 29.65 -7.84 -27.88
N ALA A 317 29.34 -7.30 -26.70
CA ALA A 317 28.29 -6.29 -26.53
C ALA A 317 28.56 -5.03 -27.37
N ARG A 318 29.82 -4.59 -27.44
CA ARG A 318 30.23 -3.42 -28.22
C ARG A 318 30.21 -3.68 -29.73
N ASP A 319 30.58 -4.87 -30.18
CA ASP A 319 30.46 -5.27 -31.59
C ASP A 319 28.98 -5.30 -32.03
N LEU A 320 28.10 -5.91 -31.23
CA LEU A 320 26.64 -5.91 -31.46
C LEU A 320 26.07 -4.48 -31.47
N ALA A 321 26.46 -3.64 -30.52
CA ALA A 321 26.04 -2.25 -30.45
C ALA A 321 26.59 -1.39 -31.59
N ALA A 322 27.70 -1.79 -32.22
CA ALA A 322 28.25 -1.14 -33.42
C ALA A 322 27.51 -1.58 -34.70
N LEU A 323 27.12 -2.86 -34.81
CA LEU A 323 26.24 -3.34 -35.88
C LEU A 323 24.87 -2.63 -35.82
N ALA A 324 24.27 -2.53 -34.63
CA ALA A 324 23.02 -1.80 -34.42
C ALA A 324 23.13 -0.30 -34.71
N ALA A 325 24.30 0.32 -34.48
CA ALA A 325 24.53 1.73 -34.83
C ALA A 325 24.48 1.99 -36.35
N GLY A 326 24.66 0.97 -37.20
CA GLY A 326 24.42 1.05 -38.64
C GLY A 326 22.93 1.08 -39.03
N LYS A 327 22.03 0.75 -38.08
CA LYS A 327 20.57 0.74 -38.21
C LYS A 327 19.88 1.86 -37.42
N ASP A 328 20.61 2.59 -36.57
CA ASP A 328 20.16 3.77 -35.82
C ASP A 328 19.93 4.97 -36.76
N THR A 329 18.84 4.90 -37.55
CA THR A 329 18.48 5.88 -38.60
C THR A 329 17.52 6.97 -38.11
N GLY A 330 16.98 6.84 -36.89
CA GLY A 330 15.85 7.62 -36.40
C GLY A 330 14.48 6.98 -36.67
N GLU A 331 14.43 5.89 -37.44
CA GLU A 331 13.23 5.05 -37.64
C GLU A 331 13.37 3.72 -36.89
N PHE A 332 12.26 3.01 -36.68
CA PHE A 332 12.25 1.72 -35.99
C PHE A 332 12.77 0.59 -36.89
N ASP A 333 13.89 -0.04 -36.51
CA ASP A 333 14.44 -1.25 -37.11
C ASP A 333 14.45 -2.39 -36.07
N GLU A 334 13.71 -3.47 -36.32
CA GLU A 334 13.54 -4.56 -35.35
C GLU A 334 14.83 -5.34 -35.11
N GLU A 335 15.59 -5.64 -36.17
CA GLU A 335 16.88 -6.34 -36.09
C GLU A 335 17.92 -5.48 -35.33
N GLY A 336 17.90 -4.16 -35.53
CA GLY A 336 18.73 -3.21 -34.78
C GLY A 336 18.38 -3.18 -33.29
N LEU A 337 17.10 -3.27 -32.94
CA LEU A 337 16.65 -3.30 -31.55
C LEU A 337 16.96 -4.64 -30.86
N GLU A 338 16.85 -5.78 -31.56
CA GLU A 338 17.25 -7.08 -31.03
C GLU A 338 18.78 -7.19 -30.84
N LEU A 339 19.59 -6.67 -31.78
CA LEU A 339 21.04 -6.52 -31.61
C LEU A 339 21.39 -5.69 -30.36
N MET A 340 20.68 -4.59 -30.11
CA MET A 340 20.84 -3.80 -28.89
C MET A 340 20.37 -4.53 -27.63
N ARG A 341 19.36 -5.42 -27.72
CA ARG A 341 18.91 -6.23 -26.58
C ARG A 341 19.95 -7.29 -26.21
N GLU A 342 20.56 -7.97 -27.18
CA GLU A 342 21.67 -8.89 -26.92
C GLU A 342 22.88 -8.15 -26.32
N ALA A 343 23.23 -6.98 -26.87
CA ALA A 343 24.29 -6.13 -26.32
C ALA A 343 24.05 -5.74 -24.86
N LEU A 344 22.83 -5.29 -24.53
CA LEU A 344 22.46 -4.88 -23.17
C LEU A 344 22.40 -6.06 -22.19
N ALA A 345 22.05 -7.26 -22.66
CA ALA A 345 22.06 -8.47 -21.83
C ALA A 345 23.49 -8.93 -21.46
N LEU A 346 24.48 -8.65 -22.31
CA LEU A 346 25.90 -8.95 -22.08
C LEU A 346 26.61 -7.87 -21.25
N ALA A 347 26.25 -6.59 -21.45
CA ALA A 347 26.84 -5.44 -20.77
C ALA A 347 25.76 -4.47 -20.24
N PRO A 348 24.99 -4.85 -19.19
CA PRO A 348 23.91 -4.02 -18.65
C PRO A 348 24.41 -2.71 -18.01
N ASP A 349 25.66 -2.68 -17.58
CA ASP A 349 26.30 -1.53 -16.90
C ASP A 349 26.95 -0.52 -17.88
N ASP A 350 27.01 -0.82 -19.19
CA ASP A 350 27.59 0.10 -20.17
C ASP A 350 26.55 1.16 -20.58
N GLU A 351 26.64 2.34 -19.94
CA GLU A 351 25.74 3.48 -20.17
C GLU A 351 25.66 3.92 -21.64
N ALA A 352 26.67 3.67 -22.48
CA ALA A 352 26.61 4.02 -23.90
C ALA A 352 25.77 3.01 -24.72
N ILE A 353 25.81 1.72 -24.35
CA ILE A 353 24.93 0.68 -24.91
C ILE A 353 23.50 0.94 -24.46
N LYS A 354 23.29 1.16 -23.15
CA LYS A 354 21.99 1.50 -22.55
C LYS A 354 21.34 2.74 -23.17
N ALA A 355 22.07 3.86 -23.29
CA ALA A 355 21.57 5.10 -23.91
C ALA A 355 21.41 5.04 -25.44
N ARG A 356 21.88 3.97 -26.11
CA ARG A 356 21.48 3.63 -27.49
C ARG A 356 20.22 2.75 -27.51
N TYR A 357 20.13 1.74 -26.64
CA TYR A 357 18.95 0.88 -26.54
C TYR A 357 17.70 1.69 -26.20
N GLU A 358 17.74 2.53 -25.16
CA GLU A 358 16.62 3.39 -24.75
C GLU A 358 16.15 4.32 -25.86
N ARG A 359 17.08 4.79 -26.70
CA ARG A 359 16.81 5.66 -27.86
C ARG A 359 16.16 4.89 -29.00
N MET A 360 16.74 3.76 -29.42
CA MET A 360 16.18 2.93 -30.50
C MET A 360 14.82 2.34 -30.10
N ALA A 361 14.64 1.99 -28.82
CA ALA A 361 13.36 1.58 -28.24
C ALA A 361 12.33 2.73 -28.11
N SER A 362 12.73 3.99 -28.30
CA SER A 362 11.82 5.14 -28.31
C SER A 362 11.19 5.43 -29.68
N TYR A 363 11.72 4.82 -30.75
CA TYR A 363 11.23 5.04 -32.12
C TYR A 363 9.89 4.34 -32.34
N THR A 364 8.90 5.09 -32.83
CA THR A 364 7.56 4.58 -33.14
C THR A 364 7.60 3.58 -34.28
N ARG A 365 7.35 2.30 -33.96
CA ARG A 365 7.02 1.28 -34.96
C ARG A 365 5.67 1.65 -35.60
N THR A 366 5.62 1.65 -36.92
CA THR A 366 4.36 1.79 -37.68
C THR A 366 3.91 0.42 -38.19
N ILE A 367 2.68 0.03 -37.86
CA ILE A 367 2.04 -1.22 -38.30
C ILE A 367 0.90 -0.84 -39.25
N ARG A 368 0.91 -1.29 -40.50
CA ARG A 368 -0.12 -0.98 -41.51
C ARG A 368 -1.04 -2.18 -41.70
N VAL A 369 -2.34 -2.02 -41.52
CA VAL A 369 -3.33 -3.11 -41.71
C VAL A 369 -4.08 -2.89 -43.03
N PRO A 370 -4.14 -3.85 -43.98
CA PRO A 370 -3.70 -5.25 -43.91
C PRO A 370 -2.32 -5.52 -44.58
N VAL A 371 -1.36 -4.60 -44.50
CA VAL A 371 -0.11 -4.65 -45.30
C VAL A 371 1.04 -5.36 -44.57
N ASP A 372 1.17 -5.13 -43.26
CA ASP A 372 2.22 -5.70 -42.40
C ASP A 372 1.69 -6.85 -41.53
N VAL A 373 0.39 -6.81 -41.21
CA VAL A 373 -0.40 -7.83 -40.48
C VAL A 373 -1.81 -7.85 -41.08
N GLU A 374 -2.53 -8.98 -41.05
CA GLU A 374 -3.79 -9.12 -41.79
C GLU A 374 -4.96 -8.39 -41.10
N THR A 375 -4.99 -8.37 -39.77
CA THR A 375 -6.13 -7.86 -38.99
C THR A 375 -5.76 -6.81 -37.96
N VAL A 376 -6.72 -5.95 -37.59
CA VAL A 376 -6.52 -4.97 -36.50
C VAL A 376 -6.41 -5.66 -35.14
N GLY A 377 -7.03 -6.82 -34.95
CA GLY A 377 -6.87 -7.65 -33.75
C GLY A 377 -5.45 -8.16 -33.58
N GLU A 378 -4.82 -8.64 -34.65
CA GLU A 378 -3.41 -9.05 -34.69
C GLU A 378 -2.46 -7.87 -34.44
N ALA A 379 -2.73 -6.71 -35.05
CA ALA A 379 -1.99 -5.47 -34.81
C ALA A 379 -2.03 -5.07 -33.32
N LEU A 380 -3.21 -5.13 -32.68
CA LEU A 380 -3.38 -4.81 -31.26
C LEU A 380 -2.76 -5.86 -30.33
N ALA A 381 -2.87 -7.15 -30.65
CA ALA A 381 -2.31 -8.24 -29.85
C ALA A 381 -0.77 -8.26 -29.83
N THR A 382 -0.14 -7.68 -30.85
CA THR A 382 1.33 -7.57 -30.97
C THR A 382 1.86 -6.16 -30.66
N ALA A 383 0.98 -5.21 -30.33
CA ALA A 383 1.33 -3.81 -30.11
C ALA A 383 2.17 -3.56 -28.86
N ARG A 384 2.97 -2.50 -28.91
CA ARG A 384 3.76 -1.93 -27.81
C ARG A 384 3.33 -0.47 -27.59
N ASP A 385 3.65 0.08 -26.42
CA ASP A 385 3.43 1.51 -26.17
C ASP A 385 4.16 2.37 -27.21
N ARG A 386 3.50 3.43 -27.70
CA ARG A 386 3.94 4.33 -28.78
C ARG A 386 3.94 3.74 -30.20
N ASP A 387 3.44 2.52 -30.41
CA ASP A 387 3.18 2.01 -31.76
C ASP A 387 2.08 2.83 -32.47
N ARG A 388 2.21 2.96 -33.79
CA ARG A 388 1.23 3.62 -34.66
C ARG A 388 0.60 2.61 -35.62
N ILE A 389 -0.69 2.34 -35.46
CA ILE A 389 -1.44 1.37 -36.26
C ILE A 389 -2.25 2.13 -37.32
N VAL A 390 -1.81 2.06 -38.57
CA VAL A 390 -2.40 2.75 -39.72
C VAL A 390 -3.38 1.81 -40.42
N ILE A 391 -4.67 2.17 -40.42
CA ILE A 391 -5.75 1.28 -40.83
C ILE A 391 -6.24 1.64 -42.24
N ALA A 392 -6.22 0.66 -43.14
CA ALA A 392 -6.73 0.82 -44.51
C ALA A 392 -8.26 1.02 -44.56
N GLU A 393 -8.72 1.53 -45.70
CA GLU A 393 -10.13 1.71 -46.01
C GLU A 393 -10.84 0.35 -46.12
N GLY A 394 -11.96 0.20 -45.41
CA GLY A 394 -12.65 -1.09 -45.27
C GLY A 394 -13.49 -1.18 -43.99
N THR A 395 -13.89 -2.41 -43.69
CA THR A 395 -14.68 -2.78 -42.52
C THR A 395 -13.92 -3.81 -41.70
N TRP A 396 -13.92 -3.64 -40.38
CA TRP A 396 -13.09 -4.38 -39.43
C TRP A 396 -14.01 -4.89 -38.31
N GLU A 397 -14.19 -6.21 -38.27
CA GLU A 397 -14.99 -6.89 -37.25
C GLU A 397 -14.19 -7.04 -35.95
N GLY A 398 -14.80 -6.62 -34.84
CA GLY A 398 -14.28 -6.71 -33.48
C GLY A 398 -15.11 -7.68 -32.61
N PRO A 399 -15.21 -7.45 -31.28
CA PRO A 399 -14.73 -6.28 -30.53
C PRO A 399 -13.19 -6.21 -30.46
N PHE A 400 -12.67 -4.99 -30.23
CA PHE A 400 -11.24 -4.72 -30.12
C PHE A 400 -10.88 -4.30 -28.70
N LEU A 401 -9.91 -4.99 -28.09
CA LEU A 401 -9.33 -4.64 -26.79
C LEU A 401 -7.99 -3.94 -26.99
N ILE A 402 -7.87 -2.69 -26.54
CA ILE A 402 -6.65 -1.90 -26.61
C ILE A 402 -5.92 -1.99 -25.25
N GLY A 403 -4.83 -2.76 -25.23
CA GLY A 403 -4.01 -3.02 -24.04
C GLY A 403 -2.70 -2.21 -23.94
N ALA A 404 -2.38 -1.38 -24.93
CA ALA A 404 -1.14 -0.61 -25.01
C ALA A 404 -1.39 0.85 -25.47
N ALA A 405 -0.46 1.76 -25.17
CA ALA A 405 -0.53 3.19 -25.47
C ALA A 405 -0.26 3.51 -26.96
N VAL A 406 -1.13 3.02 -27.84
CA VAL A 406 -1.02 3.11 -29.30
C VAL A 406 -1.66 4.35 -29.91
N GLU A 407 -1.28 4.68 -31.14
CA GLU A 407 -2.04 5.59 -32.02
C GLU A 407 -2.75 4.81 -33.14
N LEU A 408 -4.08 4.76 -33.11
CA LEU A 408 -4.93 4.19 -34.16
C LEU A 408 -5.30 5.28 -35.17
N GLU A 409 -4.83 5.17 -36.42
CA GLU A 409 -5.03 6.19 -37.46
C GLU A 409 -5.89 5.69 -38.64
N GLY A 410 -6.98 6.42 -38.91
CA GLY A 410 -7.85 6.23 -40.07
C GLY A 410 -8.45 7.56 -40.58
N VAL A 411 -9.44 7.44 -41.47
CA VAL A 411 -10.25 8.56 -41.98
C VAL A 411 -11.75 8.21 -41.87
N SER A 412 -12.54 9.05 -41.19
CA SER A 412 -13.88 8.66 -40.76
C SER A 412 -14.90 8.68 -41.90
N GLY A 413 -15.80 7.69 -41.92
CA GLY A 413 -16.65 7.35 -43.06
C GLY A 413 -15.97 6.44 -44.10
N LYS A 414 -14.72 6.00 -43.86
CA LYS A 414 -13.97 5.05 -44.71
C LYS A 414 -13.42 3.84 -43.94
N ARG A 415 -13.40 3.87 -42.60
CA ARG A 415 -12.95 2.78 -41.72
C ARG A 415 -14.08 2.45 -40.76
N PHE A 416 -14.78 1.34 -41.00
CA PHE A 416 -15.90 0.91 -40.17
C PHE A 416 -15.43 -0.15 -39.18
N PHE A 417 -15.40 0.21 -37.91
CA PHE A 417 -15.15 -0.68 -36.77
C PHE A 417 -16.51 -1.11 -36.24
N GLN A 418 -16.77 -2.42 -36.18
CA GLN A 418 -18.08 -2.93 -35.79
C GLN A 418 -18.01 -4.31 -35.13
N CYS A 419 -19.04 -4.63 -34.36
CA CYS A 419 -19.32 -5.98 -33.86
C CYS A 419 -20.85 -6.13 -33.65
N ALA A 420 -21.30 -7.33 -33.30
CA ALA A 420 -22.68 -7.52 -32.85
C ALA A 420 -22.90 -6.81 -31.50
N ALA A 421 -24.11 -6.30 -31.26
CA ALA A 421 -24.41 -5.46 -30.10
C ALA A 421 -24.29 -6.18 -28.75
N ASP A 422 -24.51 -7.49 -28.77
CA ASP A 422 -24.41 -8.44 -27.65
C ASP A 422 -22.97 -8.95 -27.42
N ALA A 423 -22.07 -8.79 -28.40
CA ALA A 423 -20.70 -9.29 -28.33
C ALA A 423 -19.76 -8.42 -27.46
N GLY A 424 -20.14 -7.18 -27.13
CA GLY A 424 -19.35 -6.28 -26.31
C GLY A 424 -19.24 -4.86 -26.87
N SER A 425 -18.41 -4.04 -26.23
CA SER A 425 -18.04 -2.71 -26.77
C SER A 425 -17.07 -2.87 -27.93
N VAL A 426 -17.31 -2.16 -29.04
CA VAL A 426 -16.44 -2.25 -30.24
C VAL A 426 -15.00 -1.87 -29.93
N LEU A 427 -14.79 -0.83 -29.11
CA LEU A 427 -13.48 -0.39 -28.62
C LEU A 427 -13.44 -0.43 -27.08
N GLY A 428 -12.90 -1.51 -26.50
CA GLY A 428 -12.61 -1.59 -25.06
C GLY A 428 -11.18 -1.15 -24.77
N PHE A 429 -10.98 -0.28 -23.77
CA PHE A 429 -9.64 0.14 -23.33
C PHE A 429 -9.31 -0.48 -21.98
N ALA A 430 -8.16 -1.12 -21.86
CA ALA A 430 -7.78 -1.84 -20.65
C ALA A 430 -7.43 -0.86 -19.50
N PRO A 431 -7.84 -1.15 -18.23
CA PRO A 431 -7.51 -0.31 -17.09
C PRO A 431 -6.01 -0.07 -16.93
N GLY A 432 -5.64 1.17 -16.61
CA GLY A 432 -4.26 1.61 -16.41
C GLY A 432 -3.54 2.09 -17.68
N VAL A 433 -4.02 1.73 -18.88
CA VAL A 433 -3.43 2.18 -20.16
C VAL A 433 -3.67 3.69 -20.34
N LYS A 434 -2.64 4.46 -20.68
CA LYS A 434 -2.72 5.94 -20.79
C LYS A 434 -1.96 6.45 -22.02
N GLY A 435 -2.52 7.47 -22.68
CA GLY A 435 -1.91 8.11 -23.85
C GLY A 435 -2.30 7.48 -25.20
N VAL A 436 -3.32 6.61 -25.21
CA VAL A 436 -3.90 6.05 -26.44
C VAL A 436 -4.50 7.18 -27.26
N ARG A 437 -4.22 7.22 -28.56
CA ARG A 437 -4.85 8.15 -29.52
C ARG A 437 -5.66 7.37 -30.54
N VAL A 438 -6.90 7.80 -30.78
CA VAL A 438 -7.81 7.17 -31.74
C VAL A 438 -8.31 8.25 -32.69
N ARG A 439 -7.92 8.15 -33.97
CA ARG A 439 -8.14 9.20 -34.95
C ARG A 439 -8.87 8.71 -36.20
N GLY A 440 -9.94 9.42 -36.57
CA GLY A 440 -10.63 9.23 -37.84
C GLY A 440 -11.26 7.84 -38.00
N LEU A 441 -11.69 7.18 -36.93
CA LEU A 441 -12.44 5.91 -37.04
C LEU A 441 -13.95 6.19 -37.20
N THR A 442 -14.70 5.17 -37.61
CA THR A 442 -16.17 5.15 -37.56
C THR A 442 -16.60 3.87 -36.90
N VAL A 443 -17.25 4.00 -35.74
CA VAL A 443 -17.53 2.92 -34.80
C VAL A 443 -19.04 2.74 -34.73
N ARG A 444 -19.54 1.50 -34.82
CA ARG A 444 -20.97 1.18 -34.79
C ARG A 444 -21.24 -0.26 -34.34
N HIS A 445 -22.47 -0.57 -33.93
CA HIS A 445 -22.92 -1.96 -33.85
C HIS A 445 -23.51 -2.43 -35.18
N LEU A 446 -23.51 -3.76 -35.41
CA LEU A 446 -24.18 -4.41 -36.54
C LEU A 446 -25.72 -4.38 -36.41
N SER A 447 -26.21 -4.30 -35.18
CA SER A 447 -27.61 -4.39 -34.79
C SER A 447 -27.92 -3.42 -33.65
N PHE A 448 -29.20 -3.19 -33.39
CA PHE A 448 -29.65 -2.50 -32.17
C PHE A 448 -30.09 -3.55 -31.16
N ASP A 449 -29.45 -3.58 -29.99
CA ASP A 449 -30.01 -4.29 -28.82
C ASP A 449 -30.98 -3.37 -28.05
N ALA A 450 -32.13 -3.92 -27.72
CA ALA A 450 -33.20 -3.26 -26.98
C ALA A 450 -33.17 -3.57 -25.46
N GLY A 451 -32.38 -4.55 -25.01
CA GLY A 451 -32.28 -4.97 -23.60
C GLY A 451 -31.88 -3.85 -22.63
N GLU A 452 -32.03 -4.08 -21.33
CA GLU A 452 -31.76 -3.06 -20.30
C GLU A 452 -30.26 -2.84 -20.06
N GLU A 453 -29.42 -3.85 -20.28
CA GLU A 453 -27.96 -3.79 -20.17
C GLU A 453 -27.34 -3.75 -21.57
N ARG A 454 -26.80 -2.60 -22.00
CA ARG A 454 -26.31 -2.40 -23.37
C ARG A 454 -24.85 -1.97 -23.42
N PHE A 455 -24.07 -2.61 -24.29
CA PHE A 455 -22.71 -2.17 -24.55
C PHE A 455 -22.64 -0.83 -25.28
N SER A 456 -21.64 -0.03 -24.93
CA SER A 456 -21.33 1.25 -25.58
C SER A 456 -20.33 1.04 -26.71
N LEU A 457 -20.32 1.90 -27.73
CA LEU A 457 -19.42 1.72 -28.88
C LEU A 457 -17.94 1.78 -28.48
N ALA A 458 -17.61 2.62 -27.50
CA ALA A 458 -16.30 2.62 -26.85
C ALA A 458 -16.47 2.67 -25.32
N HIS A 459 -15.62 1.94 -24.59
CA HIS A 459 -15.62 1.91 -23.13
C HIS A 459 -14.23 2.22 -22.56
N VAL A 460 -14.08 3.43 -22.04
CA VAL A 460 -12.86 3.94 -21.39
C VAL A 460 -12.95 3.65 -19.89
N ARG A 461 -12.52 2.43 -19.50
CA ARG A 461 -12.57 1.93 -18.12
C ARG A 461 -11.21 2.11 -17.44
N GLY A 462 -11.07 3.10 -16.56
CA GLY A 462 -9.80 3.36 -15.84
C GLY A 462 -8.59 3.64 -16.75
N ALA A 463 -8.83 4.07 -17.98
CA ALA A 463 -7.83 4.31 -19.03
C ALA A 463 -7.80 5.79 -19.44
N GLY A 464 -6.70 6.24 -20.05
CA GLY A 464 -6.54 7.62 -20.56
C GLY A 464 -6.44 7.65 -22.09
N VAL A 465 -7.47 8.19 -22.76
CA VAL A 465 -7.66 8.08 -24.23
C VAL A 465 -8.02 9.43 -24.86
N GLU A 466 -7.41 9.77 -25.99
CA GLU A 466 -7.80 10.92 -26.83
C GLU A 466 -8.44 10.45 -28.15
N PHE A 467 -9.68 10.87 -28.41
CA PHE A 467 -10.43 10.64 -29.64
C PHE A 467 -10.45 11.91 -30.50
N SER A 468 -10.12 11.79 -31.79
CA SER A 468 -10.14 12.94 -32.71
C SER A 468 -10.73 12.61 -34.09
N ASP A 469 -11.58 13.51 -34.61
CA ASP A 469 -12.17 13.40 -35.96
C ASP A 469 -13.00 12.10 -36.22
N CYS A 470 -13.37 11.37 -35.16
CA CYS A 470 -14.07 10.09 -35.19
C CYS A 470 -15.59 10.21 -35.32
N ARG A 471 -16.26 9.08 -35.59
CA ARG A 471 -17.72 8.94 -35.57
C ARG A 471 -18.13 7.74 -34.72
N PHE A 472 -19.16 7.92 -33.91
CA PHE A 472 -19.80 6.92 -33.07
C PHE A 472 -21.28 6.91 -33.41
N GLU A 473 -21.68 5.96 -34.26
CA GLU A 473 -22.99 5.95 -34.91
C GLU A 473 -23.70 4.61 -34.70
N LEU A 474 -25.02 4.63 -34.47
CA LEU A 474 -25.86 3.43 -34.34
C LEU A 474 -25.43 2.46 -33.21
N GLY A 475 -24.90 2.98 -32.09
CA GLY A 475 -24.63 2.21 -30.88
C GLY A 475 -25.90 1.82 -30.12
N SER A 476 -25.89 0.68 -29.43
CA SER A 476 -27.03 0.24 -28.61
C SER A 476 -27.06 0.94 -27.23
N GLY A 477 -25.90 1.04 -26.58
CA GLY A 477 -25.70 1.87 -25.39
C GLY A 477 -25.22 3.28 -25.75
N HIS A 478 -24.17 3.76 -25.07
CA HIS A 478 -23.56 5.07 -25.36
C HIS A 478 -22.65 5.04 -26.60
N GLY A 479 -22.36 6.21 -27.18
CA GLY A 479 -21.28 6.33 -28.16
C GLY A 479 -19.88 6.21 -27.51
N ILE A 480 -19.66 6.88 -26.38
CA ILE A 480 -18.54 6.61 -25.47
C ILE A 480 -19.10 6.49 -24.05
N ALA A 481 -18.67 5.46 -23.31
CA ALA A 481 -18.77 5.38 -21.86
C ALA A 481 -17.39 5.61 -21.22
N VAL A 482 -17.31 6.43 -20.18
CA VAL A 482 -16.07 6.70 -19.41
C VAL A 482 -16.33 6.39 -17.94
N THR A 483 -15.66 5.38 -17.39
CA THR A 483 -15.98 4.84 -16.05
C THR A 483 -14.74 4.47 -15.25
N GLU A 484 -14.90 4.23 -13.95
CA GLU A 484 -13.85 3.71 -13.05
C GLU A 484 -12.56 4.55 -13.06
N SER A 485 -12.69 5.86 -12.89
CA SER A 485 -11.59 6.83 -12.98
C SER A 485 -10.90 6.88 -14.35
N GLY A 486 -11.67 6.60 -15.41
CA GLY A 486 -11.25 6.79 -16.80
C GLY A 486 -11.20 8.27 -17.20
N HIS A 487 -10.29 8.61 -18.11
CA HIS A 487 -10.13 9.95 -18.67
C HIS A 487 -10.26 9.89 -20.18
N ALA A 488 -11.28 10.56 -20.73
CA ALA A 488 -11.47 10.69 -22.16
C ALA A 488 -11.39 12.15 -22.58
N LYS A 489 -10.51 12.42 -23.56
CA LYS A 489 -10.49 13.67 -24.30
C LYS A 489 -11.08 13.44 -25.69
N VAL A 490 -12.08 14.22 -26.08
CA VAL A 490 -12.93 13.95 -27.25
C VAL A 490 -13.04 15.22 -28.07
N VAL A 491 -12.47 15.22 -29.28
CA VAL A 491 -12.25 16.45 -30.07
C VAL A 491 -12.78 16.29 -31.50
N ARG A 492 -13.68 17.19 -31.94
CA ARG A 492 -14.27 17.21 -33.30
C ARG A 492 -14.95 15.89 -33.74
N CYS A 493 -15.37 15.06 -32.78
CA CYS A 493 -16.04 13.79 -33.05
C CYS A 493 -17.55 13.97 -33.26
N ARG A 494 -18.19 13.00 -33.91
CA ARG A 494 -19.65 12.96 -34.11
C ARG A 494 -20.27 11.76 -33.39
N PHE A 495 -21.37 12.00 -32.70
CA PHE A 495 -22.15 11.01 -31.95
C PHE A 495 -23.58 11.04 -32.47
N THR A 496 -24.00 9.98 -33.18
CA THR A 496 -25.27 9.97 -33.92
C THR A 496 -26.11 8.72 -33.68
N GLU A 497 -27.38 8.92 -33.31
CA GLU A 497 -28.40 7.87 -33.27
C GLU A 497 -28.07 6.68 -32.34
N ASN A 498 -27.29 6.94 -31.28
CA ASN A 498 -26.98 5.96 -30.24
C ASN A 498 -28.19 5.73 -29.29
N GLY A 499 -28.32 4.52 -28.76
CA GLY A 499 -29.48 4.05 -27.99
C GLY A 499 -29.56 4.51 -26.55
N TRP A 500 -28.50 5.16 -26.03
CA TRP A 500 -28.50 5.95 -24.80
C TRP A 500 -27.96 7.35 -25.11
N ASN A 501 -27.03 7.88 -24.29
CA ASN A 501 -26.34 9.15 -24.54
C ASN A 501 -25.34 9.08 -25.71
N GLY A 502 -25.03 10.23 -26.31
CA GLY A 502 -23.86 10.35 -27.20
C GLY A 502 -22.55 10.06 -26.45
N ILE A 503 -22.36 10.70 -25.29
CA ILE A 503 -21.29 10.39 -24.34
C ILE A 503 -21.89 10.27 -22.92
N GLY A 504 -21.54 9.22 -22.19
CA GLY A 504 -21.78 9.08 -20.75
C GLY A 504 -20.47 9.03 -19.97
N VAL A 505 -20.38 9.72 -18.83
CA VAL A 505 -19.25 9.62 -17.89
C VAL A 505 -19.76 9.42 -16.46
N SER A 506 -19.19 8.46 -15.73
CA SER A 506 -19.64 8.11 -14.39
C SER A 506 -18.53 7.58 -13.47
N GLY A 507 -18.78 7.62 -12.17
CA GLY A 507 -17.86 7.16 -11.14
C GLY A 507 -16.83 8.20 -10.73
N SER A 508 -16.48 8.19 -9.44
CA SER A 508 -15.53 9.14 -8.86
C SER A 508 -14.16 9.08 -9.56
N GLY A 509 -13.59 10.27 -9.80
CA GLY A 509 -12.31 10.42 -10.48
C GLY A 509 -12.36 10.23 -12.01
N SER A 510 -13.52 9.89 -12.59
CA SER A 510 -13.68 9.87 -14.05
C SER A 510 -13.78 11.31 -14.59
N LEU A 511 -13.15 11.57 -15.73
CA LEU A 511 -13.08 12.90 -16.36
C LEU A 511 -13.38 12.84 -17.85
N LEU A 512 -14.26 13.72 -18.31
CA LEU A 512 -14.54 13.98 -19.73
C LEU A 512 -14.12 15.40 -20.13
N GLU A 513 -13.19 15.50 -21.07
CA GLU A 513 -12.89 16.72 -21.82
C GLU A 513 -13.52 16.62 -23.22
N ALA A 514 -14.57 17.39 -23.51
CA ALA A 514 -15.25 17.35 -24.80
C ALA A 514 -15.16 18.71 -25.52
N GLU A 515 -14.45 18.76 -26.65
CA GLU A 515 -14.25 19.98 -27.45
C GLU A 515 -14.83 19.86 -28.87
N LYS A 516 -15.70 20.79 -29.27
CA LYS A 516 -16.20 20.97 -30.65
C LYS A 516 -16.84 19.71 -31.28
N ASN A 517 -17.48 18.88 -30.47
CA ASN A 517 -18.17 17.67 -30.91
C ASN A 517 -19.59 17.95 -31.40
N MET A 518 -20.13 17.03 -32.21
CA MET A 518 -21.49 17.08 -32.75
C MET A 518 -22.30 15.88 -32.23
N LEU A 519 -23.28 16.11 -31.36
CA LEU A 519 -24.05 15.06 -30.69
C LEU A 519 -25.52 15.16 -31.09
N LYS A 520 -25.98 14.26 -31.97
CA LYS A 520 -27.27 14.40 -32.66
C LYS A 520 -28.13 13.14 -32.61
N GLY A 521 -29.40 13.30 -32.23
CA GLY A 521 -30.41 12.24 -32.37
C GLY A 521 -30.20 11.03 -31.47
N ASN A 522 -29.41 11.15 -30.40
CA ASN A 522 -29.22 10.08 -29.42
C ASN A 522 -30.51 9.90 -28.59
N PHE A 523 -30.79 8.68 -28.15
CA PHE A 523 -32.07 8.33 -27.53
C PHE A 523 -32.22 8.82 -26.08
N GLN A 524 -31.12 9.20 -25.43
CA GLN A 524 -31.16 9.95 -24.18
C GLN A 524 -30.62 11.37 -24.40
N ASN A 525 -29.57 11.77 -23.69
CA ASN A 525 -28.95 13.09 -23.77
C ASN A 525 -27.86 13.14 -24.85
N GLY A 526 -27.38 14.34 -25.20
CA GLY A 526 -26.13 14.47 -25.95
C GLY A 526 -24.94 14.01 -25.11
N ILE A 527 -24.69 14.71 -24.00
CA ILE A 527 -23.69 14.36 -22.98
C ILE A 527 -24.40 14.25 -21.63
N GLU A 528 -24.09 13.22 -20.85
CA GLU A 528 -24.54 13.06 -19.47
C GLU A 528 -23.35 12.70 -18.56
N ALA A 529 -23.33 13.26 -17.35
CA ALA A 529 -22.33 13.00 -16.34
C ALA A 529 -23.00 12.74 -14.98
N TRP A 530 -22.67 11.63 -14.33
CA TRP A 530 -23.27 11.23 -13.04
C TRP A 530 -22.28 10.58 -12.07
N ASP A 531 -22.72 10.22 -10.87
CA ASP A 531 -21.94 9.46 -9.86
C ASP A 531 -20.52 9.99 -9.59
N GLY A 532 -20.39 11.30 -9.37
CA GLY A 532 -19.11 11.91 -8.99
C GLY A 532 -18.09 12.09 -10.13
N ALA A 533 -18.50 11.94 -11.39
CA ALA A 533 -17.70 12.29 -12.56
C ALA A 533 -17.48 13.81 -12.71
N ALA A 534 -16.33 14.22 -13.23
CA ALA A 534 -16.00 15.61 -13.58
C ALA A 534 -16.11 15.87 -15.10
N VAL A 535 -16.46 17.10 -15.50
CA VAL A 535 -16.60 17.47 -16.92
C VAL A 535 -16.02 18.83 -17.30
N ILE A 536 -15.41 18.90 -18.49
CA ILE A 536 -15.01 20.12 -19.19
C ILE A 536 -15.56 20.04 -20.62
N LEU A 537 -16.61 20.81 -20.91
CA LEU A 537 -17.39 20.72 -22.16
C LEU A 537 -17.35 22.08 -22.88
N THR A 538 -16.62 22.17 -23.99
CA THR A 538 -16.38 23.45 -24.71
C THR A 538 -16.81 23.41 -26.18
N GLY A 539 -17.70 24.32 -26.57
CA GLY A 539 -18.05 24.57 -27.98
C GLY A 539 -18.72 23.41 -28.71
N ASN A 540 -19.34 22.47 -27.99
CA ASN A 540 -20.04 21.33 -28.58
C ASN A 540 -21.43 21.73 -29.10
N GLU A 541 -21.90 21.06 -30.15
CA GLU A 541 -23.27 21.21 -30.66
C GLU A 541 -24.08 19.95 -30.37
N SER A 542 -25.16 20.08 -29.60
CA SER A 542 -26.03 18.99 -29.17
C SER A 542 -27.47 19.24 -29.58
N SER A 543 -28.03 18.37 -30.43
CA SER A 543 -29.32 18.63 -31.11
C SER A 543 -30.17 17.41 -31.40
N GLY A 544 -31.50 17.56 -31.31
CA GLY A 544 -32.45 16.50 -31.68
C GLY A 544 -32.39 15.24 -30.82
N ASN A 545 -31.69 15.27 -29.68
CA ASN A 545 -31.66 14.13 -28.75
C ASN A 545 -33.01 14.01 -28.04
N SER A 546 -33.41 12.80 -27.65
CA SER A 546 -34.76 12.53 -27.14
C SER A 546 -34.96 12.94 -25.67
N ARG A 547 -33.86 13.20 -24.95
CA ARG A 547 -33.84 13.94 -23.68
C ARG A 547 -33.18 15.32 -23.88
N ASN A 548 -32.09 15.60 -23.18
CA ASN A 548 -31.49 16.93 -23.05
C ASN A 548 -30.25 17.12 -23.96
N GLY A 549 -29.87 18.38 -24.20
CA GLY A 549 -28.62 18.69 -24.89
C GLY A 549 -27.40 18.26 -24.09
N ILE A 550 -27.31 18.69 -22.83
CA ILE A 550 -26.33 18.28 -21.81
C ILE A 550 -27.06 18.09 -20.46
N HIS A 551 -26.70 17.06 -19.69
CA HIS A 551 -27.18 16.85 -18.33
C HIS A 551 -25.99 16.63 -17.37
N VAL A 552 -25.91 17.45 -16.33
CA VAL A 552 -24.82 17.53 -15.35
C VAL A 552 -25.31 17.08 -13.97
N ASP A 553 -24.79 15.96 -13.48
CA ASP A 553 -25.06 15.40 -12.14
C ASP A 553 -23.77 14.94 -11.45
N CYS A 554 -22.75 15.81 -11.50
CA CYS A 554 -21.38 15.59 -11.03
C CYS A 554 -21.25 15.39 -9.50
N GLY A 555 -22.33 15.51 -8.73
CA GLY A 555 -22.33 15.36 -7.27
C GLY A 555 -21.49 16.43 -6.59
N THR A 556 -20.30 16.02 -6.12
CA THR A 556 -19.29 16.92 -5.52
C THR A 556 -18.12 17.23 -6.46
N ALA A 557 -18.06 16.64 -7.66
CA ALA A 557 -17.06 16.94 -8.67
C ALA A 557 -17.39 18.22 -9.46
N SER A 558 -16.42 18.72 -10.22
CA SER A 558 -16.52 19.99 -10.94
C SER A 558 -17.14 19.86 -12.34
N ALA A 559 -17.87 20.90 -12.76
CA ALA A 559 -18.51 20.96 -14.07
C ALA A 559 -18.25 22.32 -14.76
N THR A 560 -17.47 22.31 -15.83
CA THR A 560 -17.17 23.49 -16.66
C THR A 560 -17.81 23.33 -18.03
N VAL A 561 -18.75 24.22 -18.39
CA VAL A 561 -19.57 24.08 -19.60
C VAL A 561 -19.63 25.42 -20.35
N LEU A 562 -18.85 25.54 -21.42
CA LEU A 562 -18.52 26.80 -22.10
C LEU A 562 -18.93 26.82 -23.57
N ASP A 563 -19.61 27.87 -24.01
CA ASP A 563 -19.90 28.18 -25.43
C ASP A 563 -20.62 27.06 -26.22
N ASN A 564 -21.31 26.13 -25.56
CA ASN A 564 -22.01 25.02 -26.22
C ASN A 564 -23.34 25.47 -26.83
N LYS A 565 -23.75 24.82 -27.93
CA LYS A 565 -25.00 25.08 -28.65
C LYS A 565 -25.96 23.90 -28.47
N LEU A 566 -27.03 24.11 -27.72
CA LEU A 566 -27.94 23.06 -27.25
C LEU A 566 -29.34 23.33 -27.79
N THR A 567 -29.68 22.74 -28.95
CA THR A 567 -30.83 23.18 -29.75
C THR A 567 -31.67 22.06 -30.36
N GLY A 568 -32.99 22.15 -30.25
CA GLY A 568 -33.90 21.18 -30.85
C GLY A 568 -33.99 19.84 -30.12
N ASN A 569 -33.52 19.74 -28.88
CA ASN A 569 -33.65 18.56 -28.04
C ASN A 569 -35.09 18.45 -27.50
N ARG A 570 -35.57 17.23 -27.22
CA ARG A 570 -36.97 16.98 -26.86
C ARG A 570 -37.30 17.33 -25.41
N GLU A 571 -36.34 17.32 -24.50
CA GLU A 571 -36.49 17.88 -23.16
C GLU A 571 -35.91 19.30 -23.12
N PHE A 572 -34.84 19.54 -22.38
CA PHE A 572 -34.22 20.85 -22.21
C PHE A 572 -32.93 21.00 -23.03
N GLY A 573 -32.48 22.24 -23.21
CA GLY A 573 -31.12 22.51 -23.67
C GLY A 573 -30.09 21.97 -22.67
N MET A 574 -30.24 22.31 -21.39
CA MET A 574 -29.38 21.82 -20.31
C MET A 574 -30.16 21.49 -19.02
N VAL A 575 -29.74 20.45 -18.31
CA VAL A 575 -30.16 20.18 -16.92
C VAL A 575 -28.93 20.14 -16.02
N VAL A 576 -28.92 20.94 -14.96
CA VAL A 576 -27.88 20.92 -13.92
C VAL A 576 -28.50 20.41 -12.63
N THR A 577 -28.37 19.11 -12.36
CA THR A 577 -28.83 18.48 -11.12
C THR A 577 -27.86 18.76 -9.98
N SER A 578 -26.56 18.49 -10.18
CA SER A 578 -25.55 18.67 -9.14
C SER A 578 -24.13 18.89 -9.67
N ALA A 579 -23.34 19.66 -8.92
CA ALA A 579 -21.88 19.74 -9.01
C ALA A 579 -21.31 20.38 -7.73
N GLY A 580 -20.05 20.10 -7.40
CA GLY A 580 -19.36 20.71 -6.27
C GLY A 580 -18.98 22.17 -6.52
N GLU A 581 -18.58 22.48 -7.74
CA GLU A 581 -18.12 23.78 -8.22
C GLU A 581 -18.13 23.84 -9.77
N GLY A 582 -17.90 25.02 -10.33
CA GLY A 582 -17.68 25.20 -11.77
C GLY A 582 -18.44 26.37 -12.38
N GLU A 583 -18.56 26.40 -13.71
CA GLU A 583 -19.30 27.44 -14.43
C GLU A 583 -20.03 26.92 -15.67
N VAL A 584 -21.15 27.56 -15.98
CA VAL A 584 -21.96 27.40 -17.20
C VAL A 584 -22.05 28.78 -17.84
N THR A 585 -21.21 29.03 -18.84
CA THR A 585 -20.97 30.38 -19.40
C THR A 585 -21.06 30.38 -20.93
N GLY A 586 -21.69 31.40 -21.51
CA GLY A 586 -21.72 31.64 -22.97
C GLY A 586 -22.54 30.65 -23.81
N ASN A 587 -23.20 29.66 -23.20
CA ASN A 587 -23.93 28.62 -23.92
C ASN A 587 -25.22 29.18 -24.56
N THR A 588 -25.58 28.66 -25.72
CA THR A 588 -26.81 29.02 -26.46
C THR A 588 -27.81 27.87 -26.41
N MET A 589 -29.02 28.12 -25.90
CA MET A 589 -30.05 27.11 -25.67
C MET A 589 -31.38 27.54 -26.31
N GLY A 590 -31.81 26.87 -27.37
CA GLY A 590 -32.98 27.32 -28.13
C GLY A 590 -33.65 26.28 -29.02
N ASN A 591 -34.96 26.44 -29.24
CA ASN A 591 -35.81 25.50 -29.98
C ASN A 591 -35.93 24.09 -29.35
N ASN A 592 -35.48 23.91 -28.10
CA ASN A 592 -35.74 22.68 -27.34
C ASN A 592 -37.20 22.67 -26.87
N ILE A 593 -37.83 21.49 -26.75
CA ILE A 593 -39.29 21.40 -26.62
C ILE A 593 -39.78 21.72 -25.20
N LEU A 594 -39.22 21.09 -24.15
CA LEU A 594 -39.67 21.36 -22.77
C LEU A 594 -39.09 22.66 -22.19
N GLY A 595 -37.90 23.10 -22.61
CA GLY A 595 -37.38 24.40 -22.19
C GLY A 595 -35.90 24.65 -22.45
N GLY A 596 -35.38 25.77 -21.97
CA GLY A 596 -33.98 26.15 -22.14
C GLY A 596 -33.04 25.44 -21.16
N MET A 597 -33.17 25.76 -19.88
CA MET A 597 -32.30 25.26 -18.81
C MET A 597 -33.09 24.94 -17.53
N VAL A 598 -32.71 23.87 -16.84
CA VAL A 598 -33.12 23.58 -15.45
C VAL A 598 -31.89 23.60 -14.54
N VAL A 599 -31.99 24.23 -13.37
CA VAL A 599 -30.96 24.15 -12.31
C VAL A 599 -31.62 23.74 -10.99
N LYS A 600 -31.15 22.63 -10.43
CA LYS A 600 -31.58 22.09 -9.13
C LYS A 600 -30.71 22.61 -7.98
N ALA A 601 -31.14 22.41 -6.74
CA ALA A 601 -30.47 22.86 -5.53
C ALA A 601 -29.05 22.30 -5.38
N GLY A 602 -28.82 21.06 -5.85
CA GLY A 602 -27.46 20.50 -5.94
C GLY A 602 -26.54 21.24 -6.91
N GLY A 603 -27.11 21.85 -7.96
CA GLY A 603 -26.40 22.64 -8.98
C GLY A 603 -26.14 24.09 -8.58
N ALA A 604 -26.70 24.58 -7.48
CA ALA A 604 -26.65 25.98 -7.07
C ALA A 604 -25.25 26.53 -6.73
N LYS A 605 -24.22 25.67 -6.71
CA LYS A 605 -22.81 26.05 -6.55
C LYS A 605 -22.11 26.41 -7.85
N VAL A 606 -22.71 26.09 -8.99
CA VAL A 606 -22.19 26.39 -10.33
C VAL A 606 -22.49 27.84 -10.68
N THR A 607 -21.50 28.57 -11.20
CA THR A 607 -21.70 29.94 -11.70
C THR A 607 -22.38 29.92 -13.06
N VAL A 608 -23.65 30.31 -13.14
CA VAL A 608 -24.44 30.28 -14.39
C VAL A 608 -24.71 31.69 -14.90
N LYS A 609 -23.95 32.15 -15.90
CA LYS A 609 -23.93 33.55 -16.37
C LYS A 609 -23.79 33.65 -17.89
N ASP A 610 -24.16 34.78 -18.47
CA ASP A 610 -23.90 35.13 -19.88
C ASP A 610 -24.46 34.14 -20.93
N ASN A 611 -25.33 33.19 -20.55
CA ASN A 611 -25.95 32.24 -21.47
C ASN A 611 -27.11 32.90 -22.25
N ALA A 612 -27.35 32.47 -23.48
CA ALA A 612 -28.43 32.92 -24.34
C ALA A 612 -29.53 31.85 -24.43
N ILE A 613 -30.69 32.10 -23.82
CA ILE A 613 -31.76 31.12 -23.64
C ILE A 613 -33.05 31.62 -24.29
N SER A 614 -33.36 31.15 -25.50
CA SER A 614 -34.39 31.75 -26.35
C SER A 614 -35.09 30.78 -27.30
N SER A 615 -36.37 31.05 -27.60
CA SER A 615 -37.15 30.27 -28.57
C SER A 615 -37.34 28.79 -28.22
N ASN A 616 -37.21 28.40 -26.95
CA ASN A 616 -37.63 27.07 -26.49
C ASN A 616 -39.16 27.01 -26.37
N GLY A 617 -39.75 25.81 -26.48
CA GLY A 617 -41.20 25.60 -26.47
C GLY A 617 -41.82 25.92 -25.10
N GLY A 618 -41.31 25.28 -24.05
CA GLY A 618 -41.64 25.59 -22.66
C GLY A 618 -40.80 26.74 -22.07
N PRO A 619 -40.47 26.71 -20.76
CA PRO A 619 -39.80 27.83 -20.09
C PRO A 619 -38.38 28.12 -20.59
N GLY A 620 -37.89 29.33 -20.29
CA GLY A 620 -36.49 29.69 -20.51
C GLY A 620 -35.57 29.03 -19.49
N LEU A 621 -35.54 29.56 -18.28
CA LEU A 621 -34.80 29.03 -17.13
C LEU A 621 -35.77 28.59 -16.03
N VAL A 622 -35.53 27.42 -15.44
CA VAL A 622 -36.26 26.89 -14.28
C VAL A 622 -35.29 26.65 -13.12
N LEU A 623 -35.59 27.22 -11.96
CA LEU A 623 -34.80 27.11 -10.73
C LEU A 623 -35.60 26.38 -9.65
N GLU A 624 -34.98 25.37 -9.03
CA GLU A 624 -35.56 24.63 -7.91
C GLU A 624 -35.69 25.51 -6.64
N LYS A 625 -36.63 25.13 -5.78
CA LYS A 625 -36.84 25.64 -4.43
C LYS A 625 -35.53 25.67 -3.63
N GLY A 626 -35.09 26.88 -3.27
CA GLY A 626 -33.83 27.13 -2.56
C GLY A 626 -32.69 27.64 -3.45
N VAL A 627 -32.84 27.60 -4.78
CA VAL A 627 -31.89 28.22 -5.72
C VAL A 627 -32.22 29.72 -5.84
N PRO A 628 -31.28 30.65 -5.54
CA PRO A 628 -31.54 32.09 -5.53
C PRO A 628 -31.51 32.72 -6.93
N GLU A 629 -32.57 33.44 -7.32
CA GLU A 629 -32.72 34.05 -8.66
C GLU A 629 -31.60 35.03 -9.03
N ASP A 630 -31.11 35.83 -8.06
CA ASP A 630 -30.12 36.89 -8.29
C ASP A 630 -28.82 36.38 -8.95
N GLY A 631 -28.43 35.12 -8.66
CA GLY A 631 -27.24 34.49 -9.25
C GLY A 631 -27.33 34.28 -10.76
N TYR A 632 -28.53 34.36 -11.34
CA TYR A 632 -28.82 34.06 -12.74
C TYR A 632 -29.15 35.31 -13.58
N ALA A 633 -29.14 36.50 -12.97
CA ALA A 633 -29.52 37.76 -13.62
C ALA A 633 -28.65 38.17 -14.82
N ALA A 634 -27.45 37.59 -14.96
CA ALA A 634 -26.55 37.80 -16.10
C ALA A 634 -26.96 37.04 -17.39
N ASN A 635 -27.96 36.14 -17.33
CA ASN A 635 -28.37 35.34 -18.49
C ASN A 635 -29.40 36.07 -19.35
N ARG A 636 -29.27 35.97 -20.68
CA ARG A 636 -30.21 36.57 -21.65
C ARG A 636 -31.32 35.58 -21.94
N ILE A 637 -32.46 35.74 -21.26
CA ILE A 637 -33.60 34.82 -21.37
C ILE A 637 -34.78 35.52 -22.04
N SER A 638 -35.12 35.17 -23.28
CA SER A 638 -36.17 35.88 -24.04
C SER A 638 -36.79 35.08 -25.18
N GLY A 639 -38.10 35.26 -25.42
CA GLY A 639 -38.80 34.68 -26.57
C GLY A 639 -39.04 33.16 -26.48
N ASN A 640 -38.95 32.57 -25.28
CA ASN A 640 -39.39 31.20 -25.02
C ASN A 640 -40.94 31.16 -24.91
N GLY A 641 -41.58 30.04 -25.26
CA GLY A 641 -43.04 29.92 -25.26
C GLY A 641 -43.67 29.82 -23.87
N GLY A 642 -42.93 29.30 -22.89
CA GLY A 642 -43.30 29.36 -21.48
C GLY A 642 -42.91 30.67 -20.79
N LYS A 643 -42.95 30.69 -19.45
CA LYS A 643 -42.35 31.78 -18.66
C LYS A 643 -40.84 31.87 -18.96
N GLN A 644 -40.30 33.09 -19.01
CA GLN A 644 -38.87 33.27 -19.29
C GLN A 644 -38.01 32.77 -18.11
N LEU A 645 -38.37 33.15 -16.88
CA LEU A 645 -37.83 32.58 -15.64
C LEU A 645 -38.97 31.93 -14.84
N ILE A 646 -38.68 30.79 -14.22
CA ILE A 646 -39.48 30.16 -13.18
C ILE A 646 -38.55 29.83 -12.01
N SER A 647 -39.00 30.11 -10.79
CA SER A 647 -38.27 29.87 -9.55
C SER A 647 -39.15 29.16 -8.53
N GLY A 648 -38.54 28.54 -7.52
CA GLY A 648 -39.27 27.92 -6.41
C GLY A 648 -39.95 26.59 -6.74
N ILE A 649 -39.64 25.97 -7.88
CA ILE A 649 -40.22 24.67 -8.28
C ILE A 649 -39.75 23.56 -7.36
N ASP A 650 -40.66 22.67 -6.97
CA ASP A 650 -40.38 21.58 -6.06
C ASP A 650 -40.35 20.24 -6.82
N PHE A 651 -39.19 19.89 -7.39
CA PHE A 651 -39.02 18.65 -8.15
C PHE A 651 -39.05 17.38 -7.27
N SER A 652 -39.28 17.52 -5.95
CA SER A 652 -39.48 16.37 -5.06
C SER A 652 -40.89 15.79 -5.12
N ALA A 653 -41.85 16.52 -5.70
CA ALA A 653 -43.24 16.07 -5.88
C ALA A 653 -43.43 15.04 -7.02
N GLY A 654 -42.50 14.96 -7.97
CA GLY A 654 -42.58 14.06 -9.12
C GLY A 654 -43.35 14.61 -10.35
N GLU A 655 -43.72 15.89 -10.31
CA GLU A 655 -44.31 16.66 -11.44
C GLU A 655 -43.26 17.25 -12.39
#